data_AF-A0AAU3NNQ5-F1
#
_entry.id   AF-A0AAU3NNQ5-F1
#
_cell.length_a   1.000
_cell.length_b   1.000
_cell.length_c   1.000
_cell.angle_alpha   90.00
_cell.angle_beta   90.00
_cell.angle_gamma   90.00
#
_symmetry.space_group_name_H-M   'P 1'
#
loop_
_entity.id
_entity.type
_entity.pdbx_description
1 polymer ?
#
loop_
_entity_poly.entity_id
_entity_poly.type
_entity_poly.pdbx_seq_one_letter_code
_entity_poly.pdbx_strand_id
1 'polypeptide(L)'
;MRRRSTPRRHVLVVAPQCPELGLLDGLEEVAGSLHGLLTDHWRGACTRGPGDEPSLLSGRSVSRAGIEAAVRGAAERAGREQAVLVLALIGHGITPGQNSTLYLMAGDSRPDEIATAVNVGELLTQILETPGLPGVFALVDTCHAGGAIPDLKSLDGGVRQGAARLSLLMSVGAAQTAHRLAFSRGVAQVLAGGIGGAGEHLRAEAVLDAVRDAAPGQDARLVEYDGAQSGERPWLARNASHLPRFGSVLGPVATEELERALLPLGCSALLATPVAGPDTLGPLREELRKHAVGSAAELAWALGVVDGVRDGLRTVDLLTSWPGRRLTSERLRRALWSAAGPAAARLPHTHGSELLRDAVEYLRLRVPAYEGTRGAPLAAFVAALAVEDQLSEERPELAAWAHAVGADVELADAFAAVRGRGAGARLRLVVSLHAAVADEWPETLDVWLLDRGEMYAHKEFACTPDQAGVEQRLAGVLKWATARAREVGARLRRVEIAASVPLLLRWRPEETDFGERLGVAYDVVLRWSERLCPPDHLWWINQRAREKLAEMSTSGTGRAPVDWIGAQETEQTQELRTRLGHGAYARAVALEHRPQRFEQVMEVLLAYAPIVLWPGSDGCVPDKFQDSLDRFWHLLPAEFSEAYRRSWGRDERTDLDGREHLAQWRTVWHDADWLDFCDWFEQFTTEGEDIA
;
A
#
# COMPACT_ATOMS: atom_id res chain seq x y z
N MET A 1 2.84 1.73 6.79
CA MET A 1 1.48 1.83 7.29
C MET A 1 0.75 0.68 6.61
N ARG A 2 1.18 -0.57 6.92
CA ARG A 2 0.73 -1.85 6.33
C ARG A 2 -0.41 -1.65 5.34
N ARG A 3 -0.20 -1.95 4.04
CA ARG A 3 -1.27 -2.25 3.04
C ARG A 3 -2.51 -2.53 3.85
N ARG A 4 -3.50 -1.63 3.87
CA ARG A 4 -4.77 -1.96 4.50
C ARG A 4 -5.29 -3.11 3.65
N SER A 5 -4.84 -4.34 3.96
CA SER A 5 -5.60 -5.54 3.69
C SER A 5 -6.94 -5.14 4.24
N THR A 6 -7.93 -5.05 3.36
CA THR A 6 -9.31 -4.85 3.78
C THR A 6 -9.47 -5.68 5.05
N PRO A 7 -9.69 -5.05 6.22
CA PRO A 7 -9.61 -5.76 7.50
C PRO A 7 -10.47 -7.00 7.35
N ARG A 8 -10.00 -8.16 7.84
CA ARG A 8 -10.80 -9.39 7.73
C ARG A 8 -12.21 -9.10 8.25
N ARG A 9 -13.23 -9.66 7.62
CA ARG A 9 -14.63 -9.38 7.98
C ARG A 9 -15.31 -10.68 8.26
N HIS A 10 -16.03 -10.76 9.36
CA HIS A 10 -16.90 -11.88 9.66
C HIS A 10 -18.34 -11.43 9.59
N VAL A 11 -19.22 -12.32 9.17
CA VAL A 11 -20.66 -12.02 9.10
C VAL A 11 -21.46 -13.01 9.94
N LEU A 12 -22.46 -12.48 10.64
CA LEU A 12 -23.53 -13.26 11.24
C LEU A 12 -24.87 -12.61 10.92
N VAL A 13 -25.78 -13.35 10.30
CA VAL A 13 -27.16 -12.94 10.08
C VAL A 13 -28.07 -13.81 10.94
N VAL A 14 -28.89 -13.19 11.80
CA VAL A 14 -29.83 -13.87 12.69
C VAL A 14 -31.25 -13.38 12.37
N ALA A 15 -32.10 -14.32 11.98
CA ALA A 15 -33.46 -14.10 11.52
C ALA A 15 -34.46 -15.12 12.11
N PRO A 16 -34.71 -15.09 13.44
CA PRO A 16 -35.62 -16.03 14.09
C PRO A 16 -37.09 -15.78 13.70
N GLN A 17 -37.85 -16.87 13.56
CA GLN A 17 -39.31 -16.81 13.45
C GLN A 17 -39.94 -17.14 14.81
N CYS A 18 -40.71 -16.22 15.38
CA CYS A 18 -41.45 -16.42 16.64
C CYS A 18 -42.91 -16.83 16.34
N PRO A 19 -43.31 -18.10 16.57
CA PRO A 19 -44.68 -18.54 16.24
C PRO A 19 -45.77 -17.80 17.03
N GLU A 20 -45.48 -17.41 18.28
CA GLU A 20 -46.43 -16.75 19.18
C GLU A 20 -46.80 -15.32 18.75
N LEU A 21 -45.97 -14.66 17.92
CA LEU A 21 -46.24 -13.35 17.34
C LEU A 21 -46.68 -13.43 15.87
N GLY A 22 -46.93 -14.64 15.37
CA GLY A 22 -47.15 -14.89 13.95
C GLY A 22 -45.84 -14.86 13.16
N LEU A 23 -45.85 -15.53 12.01
CA LEU A 23 -44.66 -15.64 11.17
C LEU A 23 -44.52 -14.41 10.27
N LEU A 24 -43.27 -13.99 10.05
CA LEU A 24 -42.96 -12.92 9.12
C LEU A 24 -42.74 -13.49 7.71
N ASP A 25 -43.66 -13.17 6.81
CA ASP A 25 -43.59 -13.61 5.42
C ASP A 25 -42.32 -13.09 4.72
N GLY A 26 -41.54 -14.01 4.15
CA GLY A 26 -40.31 -13.71 3.41
C GLY A 26 -39.08 -13.40 4.27
N LEU A 27 -39.13 -13.63 5.59
CA LEU A 27 -37.99 -13.40 6.50
C LEU A 27 -36.76 -14.22 6.11
N GLU A 28 -36.93 -15.53 5.91
CA GLU A 28 -35.84 -16.43 5.55
C GLU A 28 -35.25 -16.11 4.18
N GLU A 29 -36.09 -15.69 3.22
CA GLU A 29 -35.67 -15.26 1.89
C GLU A 29 -34.81 -13.99 1.96
N VAL A 30 -35.25 -12.98 2.71
CA VAL A 30 -34.53 -11.71 2.88
C VAL A 30 -33.23 -11.94 3.65
N ALA A 31 -33.25 -12.76 4.70
CA ALA A 31 -32.06 -13.10 5.47
C ALA A 31 -31.03 -13.87 4.63
N GLY A 32 -31.49 -14.82 3.80
CA GLY A 32 -30.64 -15.55 2.86
C GLY A 32 -30.05 -14.64 1.77
N SER A 33 -30.85 -13.73 1.22
CA SER A 33 -30.40 -12.74 0.23
C SER A 33 -29.35 -11.80 0.80
N LEU A 34 -29.60 -11.24 1.99
CA LEU A 34 -28.66 -10.36 2.68
C LEU A 34 -27.36 -11.10 3.04
N HIS A 35 -27.47 -12.33 3.56
CA HIS A 35 -26.31 -13.16 3.85
C HIS A 35 -25.49 -13.49 2.60
N GLY A 36 -26.15 -13.81 1.49
CA GLY A 36 -25.51 -14.05 0.19
C GLY A 36 -24.75 -12.83 -0.32
N LEU A 37 -25.33 -11.62 -0.21
CA LEU A 37 -24.67 -10.37 -0.59
C LEU A 37 -23.48 -10.04 0.31
N LEU A 38 -23.60 -10.29 1.62
CA LEU A 38 -22.54 -10.03 2.59
C LEU A 38 -21.37 -11.04 2.50
N THR A 39 -21.66 -12.29 2.11
CA THR A 39 -20.63 -13.33 1.91
C THR A 39 -20.07 -13.39 0.50
N ASP A 40 -20.69 -12.71 -0.46
CA ASP A 40 -20.15 -12.62 -1.81
C ASP A 40 -18.78 -11.93 -1.79
N HIS A 41 -17.80 -12.61 -2.39
CA HIS A 41 -16.40 -12.19 -2.38
C HIS A 41 -16.14 -10.83 -3.05
N TRP A 42 -16.94 -10.44 -4.04
CA TRP A 42 -16.79 -9.18 -4.75
C TRP A 42 -17.57 -8.04 -4.09
N ARG A 43 -18.69 -8.36 -3.42
CA ARG A 43 -19.57 -7.39 -2.75
C ARG A 43 -19.25 -7.31 -1.27
N GLY A 44 -19.81 -8.18 -0.44
CA GLY A 44 -19.68 -8.07 1.02
C GLY A 44 -18.31 -8.42 1.58
N ALA A 45 -17.56 -9.29 0.88
CA ALA A 45 -16.22 -9.76 1.25
C ALA A 45 -16.11 -10.28 2.70
N CYS A 46 -17.22 -10.72 3.30
CA CYS A 46 -17.24 -11.30 4.63
C CYS A 46 -17.01 -12.82 4.55
N THR A 47 -16.21 -13.34 5.46
CA THR A 47 -16.02 -14.78 5.66
C THR A 47 -16.87 -15.28 6.82
N ARG A 48 -17.07 -16.59 6.93
CA ARG A 48 -17.79 -17.19 8.07
C ARG A 48 -16.96 -17.27 9.36
N GLY A 49 -15.66 -16.96 9.26
CA GLY A 49 -14.66 -17.23 10.30
C GLY A 49 -14.19 -18.69 10.25
N PRO A 50 -13.11 -19.05 10.97
CA PRO A 50 -12.62 -20.41 11.03
C PRO A 50 -13.55 -21.28 11.91
N GLY A 51 -14.03 -22.40 11.36
CA GLY A 51 -14.90 -23.37 12.03
C GLY A 51 -16.18 -23.70 11.25
N ASP A 52 -16.89 -24.76 11.65
CA ASP A 52 -18.13 -25.24 11.00
C ASP A 52 -19.42 -24.57 11.52
N GLU A 53 -19.30 -23.53 12.35
CA GLU A 53 -20.47 -22.83 12.89
C GLU A 53 -21.20 -21.98 11.83
N PRO A 54 -22.55 -21.96 11.84
CA PRO A 54 -23.33 -21.25 10.84
C PRO A 54 -23.21 -19.72 11.00
N SER A 55 -22.96 -19.04 9.88
CA SER A 55 -23.01 -17.57 9.76
C SER A 55 -24.40 -17.01 9.42
N LEU A 56 -25.38 -17.90 9.26
CA LEU A 56 -26.80 -17.58 9.03
C LEU A 56 -27.64 -18.48 9.93
N LEU A 57 -28.41 -17.86 10.82
CA LEU A 57 -29.41 -18.51 11.66
C LEU A 57 -30.78 -17.99 11.26
N SER A 58 -31.65 -18.83 10.71
CA SER A 58 -32.98 -18.41 10.27
C SER A 58 -34.05 -19.46 10.55
N GLY A 59 -35.26 -19.00 10.87
CA GLY A 59 -36.44 -19.85 11.04
C GLY A 59 -36.80 -20.15 12.50
N ARG A 60 -37.70 -21.11 12.70
CA ARG A 60 -38.35 -21.37 14.00
C ARG A 60 -37.49 -22.11 15.02
N SER A 61 -36.44 -22.79 14.57
CA SER A 61 -35.52 -23.54 15.44
C SER A 61 -34.49 -22.65 16.13
N VAL A 62 -34.43 -21.37 15.77
CA VAL A 62 -33.46 -20.41 16.33
C VAL A 62 -33.93 -19.98 17.71
N SER A 63 -33.37 -20.59 18.76
CA SER A 63 -33.71 -20.31 20.17
C SER A 63 -32.97 -19.10 20.73
N ARG A 64 -33.47 -18.53 21.84
CA ARG A 64 -32.81 -17.44 22.57
C ARG A 64 -31.35 -17.77 22.89
N ALA A 65 -31.13 -18.94 23.48
CA ALA A 65 -29.79 -19.40 23.84
C ALA A 65 -28.89 -19.57 22.59
N GLY A 66 -29.46 -20.05 21.49
CA GLY A 66 -28.75 -20.18 20.21
C GLY A 66 -28.32 -18.84 19.63
N ILE A 67 -29.18 -17.81 19.69
CA ILE A 67 -28.87 -16.45 19.24
C ILE A 67 -27.72 -15.87 20.08
N GLU A 68 -27.85 -15.89 21.41
CA GLU A 68 -26.83 -15.33 22.29
C GLU A 68 -25.48 -16.03 22.12
N ALA A 69 -25.47 -17.36 22.04
CA ALA A 69 -24.25 -18.15 21.83
C ALA A 69 -23.59 -17.83 20.48
N ALA A 70 -24.37 -17.77 19.40
CA ALA A 70 -23.84 -17.48 18.07
C ALA A 70 -23.26 -16.08 17.95
N VAL A 71 -23.94 -15.07 18.54
CA VAL A 71 -23.46 -13.68 18.50
C VAL A 71 -22.18 -13.52 19.32
N ARG A 72 -22.10 -14.09 20.52
CA ARG A 72 -20.87 -14.08 21.34
C ARG A 72 -19.74 -14.84 20.64
N GLY A 73 -20.01 -16.04 20.13
CA GLY A 73 -19.02 -16.85 19.41
C GLY A 73 -18.49 -16.17 18.14
N ALA A 74 -19.36 -15.47 17.39
CA ALA A 74 -18.95 -14.69 16.22
C ALA A 74 -18.04 -13.51 16.60
N ALA A 75 -18.35 -12.81 17.69
CA ALA A 75 -17.50 -11.74 18.22
C ALA A 75 -16.14 -12.26 18.70
N GLU A 76 -16.10 -13.38 19.42
CA GLU A 76 -14.85 -14.01 19.88
C GLU A 76 -13.97 -14.48 18.72
N ARG A 77 -14.56 -15.08 17.68
CA ARG A 77 -13.84 -15.45 16.45
C ARG A 77 -13.28 -14.22 15.76
N ALA A 78 -14.11 -13.20 15.58
CA ALA A 78 -13.71 -11.95 14.95
C ALA A 78 -12.59 -11.25 15.76
N GLY A 79 -12.67 -11.27 17.10
CA GLY A 79 -11.62 -10.75 17.98
C GLY A 79 -10.28 -11.49 17.85
N ARG A 80 -10.31 -12.82 17.78
CA ARG A 80 -9.10 -13.64 17.56
C ARG A 80 -8.42 -13.37 16.22
N GLU A 81 -9.20 -13.15 15.16
CA GLU A 81 -8.67 -12.86 13.82
C GLU A 81 -8.42 -11.37 13.56
N GLN A 82 -8.68 -10.50 14.55
CA GLN A 82 -8.69 -9.05 14.37
C GLN A 82 -9.55 -8.63 13.16
N ALA A 83 -10.73 -9.25 13.05
CA ALA A 83 -11.70 -9.06 11.99
C ALA A 83 -12.87 -8.19 12.45
N VAL A 84 -13.39 -7.31 11.59
CA VAL A 84 -14.63 -6.57 11.85
C VAL A 84 -15.82 -7.53 11.81
N LEU A 85 -16.75 -7.42 12.77
CA LEU A 85 -17.98 -8.21 12.77
C LEU A 85 -19.12 -7.42 12.10
N VAL A 86 -19.68 -7.97 11.03
CA VAL A 86 -20.93 -7.51 10.42
C VAL A 86 -22.08 -8.37 10.97
N LEU A 87 -22.98 -7.75 11.73
CA LEU A 87 -24.08 -8.42 12.41
C LEU A 87 -25.41 -7.92 11.86
N ALA A 88 -26.31 -8.82 11.47
CA ALA A 88 -27.68 -8.46 11.13
C ALA A 88 -28.67 -9.21 12.04
N LEU A 89 -29.56 -8.47 12.69
CA LEU A 89 -30.63 -8.98 13.55
C LEU A 89 -31.97 -8.57 12.93
N ILE A 90 -32.74 -9.54 12.43
CA ILE A 90 -33.97 -9.30 11.66
C ILE A 90 -35.09 -10.12 12.27
N GLY A 91 -36.23 -9.53 12.59
CA GLY A 91 -37.38 -10.29 13.08
C GLY A 91 -38.33 -9.49 13.95
N HIS A 92 -39.08 -10.19 14.79
CA HIS A 92 -39.97 -9.55 15.75
C HIS A 92 -39.19 -8.92 16.90
N GLY A 93 -39.51 -7.67 17.20
CA GLY A 93 -38.96 -6.93 18.32
C GLY A 93 -40.07 -6.42 19.24
N ILE A 94 -39.88 -6.55 20.55
CA ILE A 94 -40.80 -6.00 21.55
C ILE A 94 -40.07 -5.03 22.47
N THR A 95 -40.83 -4.07 23.01
CA THR A 95 -40.40 -3.19 24.10
C THR A 95 -41.36 -3.40 25.27
N PRO A 96 -40.95 -4.04 26.38
CA PRO A 96 -41.87 -4.34 27.46
C PRO A 96 -42.24 -3.09 28.27
N GLY A 97 -43.54 -2.83 28.39
CA GLY A 97 -44.08 -1.75 29.21
C GLY A 97 -43.70 -0.35 28.71
N GLN A 98 -43.15 0.48 29.60
CA GLN A 98 -42.65 1.83 29.28
C GLN A 98 -41.13 1.86 29.02
N ASN A 99 -40.46 0.71 29.01
CA ASN A 99 -39.03 0.63 28.76
C ASN A 99 -38.74 0.68 27.25
N SER A 100 -37.83 1.55 26.82
CA SER A 100 -37.38 1.64 25.44
C SER A 100 -36.37 0.56 25.04
N THR A 101 -35.99 -0.38 25.91
CA THR A 101 -35.07 -1.48 25.58
C THR A 101 -35.69 -2.45 24.57
N LEU A 102 -34.98 -2.70 23.47
CA LEU A 102 -35.38 -3.68 22.47
C LEU A 102 -35.05 -5.11 22.89
N TYR A 103 -36.06 -5.99 22.78
CA TYR A 103 -35.90 -7.43 22.86
C TYR A 103 -36.23 -8.10 21.52
N LEU A 104 -35.28 -8.85 20.96
CA LEU A 104 -35.48 -9.68 19.77
C LEU A 104 -36.13 -11.02 20.16
N MET A 105 -37.22 -11.36 19.50
CA MET A 105 -37.99 -12.57 19.77
C MET A 105 -37.43 -13.76 19.00
N ALA A 106 -37.03 -14.80 19.73
CA ALA A 106 -36.57 -16.08 19.22
C ALA A 106 -37.74 -17.03 18.94
N GLY A 107 -37.44 -18.20 18.35
CA GLY A 107 -38.45 -19.23 18.05
C GLY A 107 -39.07 -19.89 19.28
N ASP A 108 -38.38 -19.83 20.42
CA ASP A 108 -38.86 -20.28 21.73
C ASP A 108 -39.35 -19.12 22.63
N SER A 109 -39.41 -17.89 22.11
CA SER A 109 -39.86 -16.74 22.88
C SER A 109 -41.39 -16.67 23.03
N ARG A 110 -41.83 -16.13 24.16
CA ARG A 110 -43.23 -15.83 24.48
C ARG A 110 -43.39 -14.33 24.76
N PRO A 111 -44.40 -13.65 24.20
CA PRO A 111 -44.57 -12.19 24.34
C PRO A 111 -44.68 -11.71 25.80
N ASP A 112 -45.30 -12.52 26.65
CA ASP A 112 -45.53 -12.20 28.07
C ASP A 112 -44.33 -12.58 28.97
N GLU A 113 -43.33 -13.29 28.44
CA GLU A 113 -42.16 -13.76 29.19
C GLU A 113 -40.88 -13.18 28.59
N ILE A 114 -40.54 -11.93 28.95
CA ILE A 114 -39.35 -11.21 28.43
C ILE A 114 -38.05 -12.01 28.60
N ALA A 115 -37.96 -12.82 29.66
CA ALA A 115 -36.82 -13.71 29.91
C ALA A 115 -36.62 -14.76 28.81
N THR A 116 -37.55 -14.93 27.87
CA THR A 116 -37.39 -15.82 26.72
C THR A 116 -36.91 -15.09 25.47
N ALA A 117 -36.76 -13.77 25.50
CA ALA A 117 -36.29 -12.94 24.40
C ALA A 117 -34.86 -12.42 24.62
N VAL A 118 -34.21 -11.93 23.55
CA VAL A 118 -32.82 -11.47 23.59
C VAL A 118 -32.76 -9.95 23.75
N ASN A 119 -32.17 -9.47 24.84
CA ASN A 119 -31.90 -8.04 25.04
C ASN A 119 -30.80 -7.58 24.06
N VAL A 120 -31.17 -6.82 23.03
CA VAL A 120 -30.25 -6.46 21.94
C VAL A 120 -29.19 -5.47 22.39
N GLY A 121 -29.58 -4.43 23.14
CA GLY A 121 -28.64 -3.40 23.60
C GLY A 121 -27.58 -3.97 24.55
N GLU A 122 -27.99 -4.85 25.45
CA GLU A 122 -27.07 -5.55 26.37
C GLU A 122 -26.13 -6.49 25.60
N LEU A 123 -26.66 -7.27 24.65
CA LEU A 123 -25.85 -8.16 23.83
C LEU A 123 -24.82 -7.40 22.98
N LEU A 124 -25.21 -6.27 22.39
CA LEU A 124 -24.29 -5.39 21.65
C LEU A 124 -23.21 -4.79 22.56
N THR A 125 -23.57 -4.38 23.78
CA THR A 125 -22.61 -3.90 24.79
C THR A 125 -21.59 -4.97 25.13
N GLN A 126 -22.03 -6.21 25.36
CA GLN A 126 -21.16 -7.35 25.67
C GLN A 126 -20.17 -7.65 24.54
N ILE A 127 -20.63 -7.68 23.27
CA ILE A 127 -19.71 -8.02 22.16
C ILE A 127 -18.72 -6.88 21.85
N LEU A 128 -19.08 -5.62 22.08
CA LEU A 128 -18.16 -4.50 21.86
C LEU A 128 -16.95 -4.58 22.78
N GLU A 129 -17.13 -5.10 24.00
CA GLU A 129 -16.08 -5.37 24.98
C GLU A 129 -15.22 -6.62 24.67
N THR A 130 -15.49 -7.33 23.57
CA THR A 130 -14.71 -8.52 23.19
C THR A 130 -13.26 -8.15 22.85
N PRO A 131 -12.24 -8.77 23.49
CA PRO A 131 -10.84 -8.48 23.22
C PRO A 131 -10.46 -8.73 21.76
N GLY A 132 -9.67 -7.81 21.18
CA GLY A 132 -9.15 -7.91 19.81
C GLY A 132 -10.14 -7.57 18.69
N LEU A 133 -11.43 -7.34 19.00
CA LEU A 133 -12.46 -7.02 18.00
C LEU A 133 -12.28 -5.58 17.47
N PRO A 134 -11.89 -5.35 16.20
CA PRO A 134 -11.64 -4.00 15.71
C PRO A 134 -12.88 -3.09 15.65
N GLY A 135 -14.07 -3.69 15.50
CA GLY A 135 -15.34 -2.97 15.48
C GLY A 135 -16.51 -3.84 15.02
N VAL A 136 -17.72 -3.29 15.17
CA VAL A 136 -18.98 -3.93 14.77
C VAL A 136 -19.73 -3.02 13.79
N PHE A 137 -20.22 -3.59 12.70
CA PHE A 137 -21.26 -2.98 11.85
C PHE A 137 -22.56 -3.75 12.06
N ALA A 138 -23.56 -3.15 12.69
CA ALA A 138 -24.82 -3.79 13.06
C ALA A 138 -26.00 -3.28 12.22
N LEU A 139 -26.81 -4.19 11.71
CA LEU A 139 -28.12 -3.93 11.11
C LEU A 139 -29.19 -4.51 12.03
N VAL A 140 -30.16 -3.69 12.45
CA VAL A 140 -31.28 -4.14 13.28
C VAL A 140 -32.59 -3.79 12.59
N ASP A 141 -33.32 -4.82 12.16
CA ASP A 141 -34.62 -4.69 11.51
C ASP A 141 -35.71 -5.40 12.31
N THR A 142 -36.26 -4.66 13.27
CA THR A 142 -37.35 -5.10 14.14
C THR A 142 -38.32 -3.95 14.38
N CYS A 143 -39.53 -4.25 14.87
CA CYS A 143 -40.34 -3.22 15.52
C CYS A 143 -39.55 -2.62 16.70
N HIS A 144 -39.68 -1.30 16.90
CA HIS A 144 -38.97 -0.56 17.96
C HIS A 144 -37.43 -0.65 17.90
N ALA A 145 -36.85 -0.83 16.71
CA ALA A 145 -35.40 -0.98 16.51
C ALA A 145 -34.55 0.10 17.22
N GLY A 146 -35.08 1.34 17.35
CA GLY A 146 -34.42 2.42 18.11
C GLY A 146 -34.11 2.11 19.58
N GLY A 147 -34.64 1.03 20.14
CA GLY A 147 -34.29 0.50 21.46
C GLY A 147 -33.04 -0.38 21.51
N ALA A 148 -32.40 -0.63 20.36
CA ALA A 148 -31.20 -1.48 20.25
C ALA A 148 -29.89 -0.79 20.69
N ILE A 149 -29.94 0.50 21.00
CA ILE A 149 -28.74 1.29 21.31
C ILE A 149 -28.05 0.69 22.55
N PRO A 150 -26.77 0.28 22.45
CA PRO A 150 -26.03 -0.23 23.60
C PRO A 150 -25.73 0.87 24.63
N ASP A 151 -25.33 0.49 25.85
CA ASP A 151 -24.90 1.46 26.86
C ASP A 151 -23.48 1.96 26.55
N LEU A 152 -23.39 2.89 25.61
CA LEU A 152 -22.11 3.45 25.14
C LEU A 152 -21.32 4.15 26.24
N LYS A 153 -21.98 4.64 27.30
CA LYS A 153 -21.30 5.31 28.43
C LYS A 153 -20.56 4.30 29.32
N SER A 154 -21.05 3.07 29.38
CA SER A 154 -20.40 2.00 30.16
C SER A 154 -19.09 1.52 29.53
N LEU A 155 -18.88 1.75 28.22
CA LEU A 155 -17.71 1.29 27.49
C LEU A 155 -16.41 1.99 27.93
N ASP A 156 -16.48 3.25 28.37
CA ASP A 156 -15.31 4.02 28.83
C ASP A 156 -14.65 3.37 30.07
N GLY A 157 -15.45 2.71 30.92
CA GLY A 157 -14.99 1.95 32.09
C GLY A 157 -14.84 0.44 31.86
N GLY A 158 -15.05 -0.02 30.62
CA GLY A 158 -15.06 -1.43 30.25
C GLY A 158 -13.67 -2.07 30.10
N VAL A 159 -13.66 -3.36 29.76
CA VAL A 159 -12.46 -4.19 29.47
C VAL A 159 -11.58 -3.53 28.42
N ARG A 160 -12.19 -2.80 27.48
CA ARG A 160 -11.50 -2.11 26.38
C ARG A 160 -11.25 -0.63 26.61
N GLN A 161 -11.62 -0.09 27.78
CA GLN A 161 -11.39 1.32 28.15
C GLN A 161 -11.86 2.30 27.06
N GLY A 162 -13.04 2.07 26.49
CA GLY A 162 -13.63 2.91 25.45
C GLY A 162 -13.10 2.66 24.03
N ALA A 163 -12.06 1.84 23.82
CA ALA A 163 -11.44 1.60 22.51
C ALA A 163 -12.25 0.64 21.61
N ALA A 164 -13.54 0.92 21.41
CA ALA A 164 -14.47 0.19 20.56
C ALA A 164 -14.95 1.05 19.37
N ARG A 165 -15.46 0.38 18.32
CA ARG A 165 -16.11 1.02 17.17
C ARG A 165 -17.43 0.34 16.86
N LEU A 166 -18.47 1.13 16.67
CA LEU A 166 -19.81 0.69 16.29
C LEU A 166 -20.37 1.59 15.19
N SER A 167 -20.89 0.99 14.12
CA SER A 167 -21.86 1.62 13.23
C SER A 167 -23.14 0.79 13.26
N LEU A 168 -24.23 1.35 13.78
CA LEU A 168 -25.51 0.68 13.99
C LEU A 168 -26.58 1.35 13.12
N LEU A 169 -27.10 0.63 12.12
CA LEU A 169 -28.24 1.03 11.31
C LEU A 169 -29.50 0.30 11.77
N MET A 170 -30.57 1.06 12.00
CA MET A 170 -31.83 0.57 12.55
C MET A 170 -33.01 0.96 11.66
N SER A 171 -33.98 0.06 11.55
CA SER A 171 -35.08 0.14 10.60
C SER A 171 -36.25 1.05 10.96
N VAL A 172 -36.26 1.62 12.16
CA VAL A 172 -37.24 2.60 12.66
C VAL A 172 -36.73 3.29 13.94
N GLY A 173 -37.26 4.47 14.27
CA GLY A 173 -37.14 5.06 15.61
C GLY A 173 -37.92 4.28 16.69
N ALA A 174 -37.64 4.51 17.98
CA ALA A 174 -38.21 3.75 19.11
C ALA A 174 -39.76 3.74 19.17
N ALA A 175 -40.44 4.69 18.52
CA ALA A 175 -41.89 4.87 18.54
C ALA A 175 -42.62 4.39 17.26
N GLN A 176 -41.94 3.70 16.33
CA GLN A 176 -42.51 3.26 15.04
C GLN A 176 -42.38 1.74 14.85
N THR A 177 -43.29 1.17 14.05
CA THR A 177 -43.29 -0.25 13.66
C THR A 177 -42.67 -0.44 12.28
N ALA A 178 -41.76 -1.41 12.15
CA ALA A 178 -41.21 -1.82 10.86
C ALA A 178 -42.25 -2.69 10.13
N HIS A 179 -42.41 -2.52 8.82
CA HIS A 179 -43.39 -3.27 8.03
C HIS A 179 -42.71 -4.06 6.90
N ARG A 180 -43.12 -5.32 6.72
CA ARG A 180 -42.79 -6.16 5.54
C ARG A 180 -41.29 -6.33 5.24
N LEU A 181 -40.43 -6.15 6.24
CA LEU A 181 -38.98 -6.24 6.09
C LEU A 181 -38.44 -5.21 5.07
N ALA A 182 -39.14 -4.09 4.87
CA ALA A 182 -38.82 -3.14 3.80
C ALA A 182 -37.43 -2.51 3.99
N PHE A 183 -36.97 -2.29 5.23
CA PHE A 183 -35.60 -1.91 5.51
C PHE A 183 -34.59 -2.96 5.05
N SER A 184 -34.70 -4.22 5.49
CA SER A 184 -33.75 -5.27 5.07
C SER A 184 -33.78 -5.52 3.56
N ARG A 185 -34.96 -5.41 2.92
CA ARG A 185 -35.10 -5.45 1.45
C ARG A 185 -34.42 -4.25 0.79
N GLY A 186 -34.59 -3.05 1.34
CA GLY A 186 -33.93 -1.83 0.87
C GLY A 186 -32.41 -1.92 1.01
N VAL A 187 -31.89 -2.43 2.13
CA VAL A 187 -30.46 -2.71 2.32
C VAL A 187 -29.99 -3.70 1.26
N ALA A 188 -30.68 -4.83 1.06
CA ALA A 188 -30.30 -5.80 0.04
C ALA A 188 -30.29 -5.19 -1.38
N GLN A 189 -31.25 -4.33 -1.70
CA GLN A 189 -31.31 -3.60 -2.97
C GLN A 189 -30.11 -2.64 -3.13
N VAL A 190 -29.80 -1.86 -2.10
CA VAL A 190 -28.65 -0.94 -2.08
C VAL A 190 -27.33 -1.70 -2.21
N LEU A 191 -27.18 -2.84 -1.54
CA LEU A 191 -25.99 -3.69 -1.67
C LEU A 191 -25.87 -4.34 -3.05
N ALA A 192 -27.00 -4.67 -3.69
CA ALA A 192 -27.01 -5.27 -5.01
C ALA A 192 -26.71 -4.28 -6.14
N GLY A 193 -27.23 -3.05 -6.05
CA GLY A 193 -27.03 -2.00 -7.05
C GLY A 193 -25.81 -1.12 -6.81
N GLY A 194 -25.43 -0.93 -5.54
CA GLY A 194 -24.43 0.04 -5.11
C GLY A 194 -24.96 1.47 -5.10
N ILE A 195 -24.09 2.40 -4.72
CA ILE A 195 -24.39 3.83 -4.58
C ILE A 195 -23.40 4.63 -5.42
N GLY A 196 -23.89 5.41 -6.38
CA GLY A 196 -23.04 6.30 -7.19
C GLY A 196 -22.29 7.31 -6.33
N GLY A 197 -21.00 7.50 -6.56
CA GLY A 197 -20.17 8.47 -5.83
C GLY A 197 -19.77 8.08 -4.39
N ALA A 198 -20.25 6.95 -3.84
CA ALA A 198 -19.97 6.53 -2.46
C ALA A 198 -18.57 5.88 -2.25
N GLY A 199 -17.70 5.93 -3.27
CA GLY A 199 -16.37 5.29 -3.24
C GLY A 199 -16.41 3.76 -3.26
N GLU A 200 -15.28 3.13 -2.94
CA GLU A 200 -15.08 1.67 -3.00
C GLU A 200 -15.91 0.89 -1.95
N HIS A 201 -16.14 1.49 -0.77
CA HIS A 201 -16.77 0.82 0.37
C HIS A 201 -18.02 1.59 0.82
N LEU A 202 -19.13 0.87 0.99
CA LEU A 202 -20.40 1.40 1.48
C LEU A 202 -20.33 1.65 2.99
N ARG A 203 -20.22 2.92 3.38
CA ARG A 203 -20.23 3.37 4.78
C ARG A 203 -21.65 3.61 5.28
N ALA A 204 -21.80 3.68 6.60
CA ALA A 204 -23.10 3.68 7.25
C ALA A 204 -23.98 4.87 6.85
N GLU A 205 -23.39 6.05 6.67
CA GLU A 205 -24.09 7.28 6.26
C GLU A 205 -24.63 7.16 4.82
N ALA A 206 -23.80 6.70 3.89
CA ALA A 206 -24.21 6.51 2.49
C ALA A 206 -25.30 5.44 2.37
N VAL A 207 -25.16 4.33 3.12
CA VAL A 207 -26.17 3.26 3.16
C VAL A 207 -27.48 3.79 3.75
N LEU A 208 -27.42 4.60 4.82
CA LEU A 208 -28.61 5.18 5.43
C LEU A 208 -29.44 5.98 4.42
N ASP A 209 -28.79 6.89 3.69
CA ASP A 209 -29.47 7.76 2.74
C ASP A 209 -30.05 6.95 1.56
N ALA A 210 -29.27 6.03 1.00
CA ALA A 210 -29.74 5.19 -0.10
C ALA A 210 -30.87 4.22 0.31
N VAL A 211 -30.87 3.75 1.56
CA VAL A 211 -31.95 2.88 2.07
C VAL A 211 -33.23 3.67 2.30
N ARG A 212 -33.15 4.94 2.73
CA ARG A 212 -34.34 5.81 2.83
C ARG A 212 -35.01 6.02 1.48
N ASP A 213 -34.22 6.10 0.41
CA ASP A 213 -34.73 6.20 -0.96
C ASP A 213 -35.29 4.87 -1.46
N ALA A 214 -34.63 3.74 -1.14
CA ALA A 214 -35.04 2.40 -1.58
C ALA A 214 -36.26 1.84 -0.83
N ALA A 215 -36.52 2.31 0.39
CA ALA A 215 -37.64 1.89 1.24
C ALA A 215 -38.54 3.08 1.63
N PRO A 216 -39.22 3.73 0.65
CA PRO A 216 -40.02 4.91 0.92
C PRO A 216 -41.16 4.58 1.90
N GLY A 217 -41.23 5.35 2.98
CA GLY A 217 -42.23 5.17 4.06
C GLY A 217 -41.73 4.42 5.30
N GLN A 218 -40.48 3.94 5.29
CA GLN A 218 -39.81 3.40 6.48
C GLN A 218 -38.66 4.36 6.90
N ASP A 219 -38.69 4.86 8.13
CA ASP A 219 -37.60 5.67 8.68
C ASP A 219 -36.35 4.79 8.89
N ALA A 220 -35.17 5.38 8.88
CA ALA A 220 -33.94 4.67 9.21
C ALA A 220 -33.06 5.56 10.09
N ARG A 221 -32.36 4.94 11.04
CA ARG A 221 -31.49 5.66 11.98
C ARG A 221 -30.11 5.06 12.02
N LEU A 222 -29.13 5.96 12.15
CA LEU A 222 -27.72 5.62 12.34
C LEU A 222 -27.28 6.06 13.73
N VAL A 223 -26.62 5.16 14.45
CA VAL A 223 -25.86 5.45 15.65
C VAL A 223 -24.41 5.03 15.41
N GLU A 224 -23.48 5.94 15.64
CA GLU A 224 -22.05 5.65 15.54
C GLU A 224 -21.34 5.92 16.86
N TYR A 225 -20.36 5.07 17.17
CA TYR A 225 -19.43 5.23 18.26
C TYR A 225 -18.01 4.94 17.76
N ASP A 226 -17.06 5.84 18.03
CA ASP A 226 -15.67 5.71 17.61
C ASP A 226 -14.76 6.16 18.76
N GLY A 227 -14.39 5.22 19.63
CA GLY A 227 -13.47 5.47 20.73
C GLY A 227 -12.03 5.00 20.46
N ALA A 228 -11.73 4.51 19.24
CA ALA A 228 -10.41 4.01 18.89
C ALA A 228 -9.55 5.10 18.23
N GLN A 229 -8.34 5.31 18.76
CA GLN A 229 -7.42 6.39 18.32
C GLN A 229 -6.86 6.21 16.90
N SER A 230 -6.89 5.00 16.32
CA SER A 230 -6.37 4.72 14.97
C SER A 230 -7.08 3.55 14.27
N GLY A 231 -7.04 3.49 12.94
CA GLY A 231 -7.71 2.48 12.11
C GLY A 231 -8.92 3.01 11.31
N GLU A 232 -9.51 2.17 10.45
CA GLU A 232 -10.71 2.55 9.68
C GLU A 232 -11.99 2.33 10.48
N ARG A 233 -13.01 3.14 10.16
CA ARG A 233 -14.39 2.88 10.57
C ARG A 233 -14.93 1.64 9.86
N PRO A 234 -15.80 0.85 10.52
CA PRO A 234 -16.51 -0.25 9.87
C PRO A 234 -17.28 0.22 8.64
N TRP A 235 -17.31 -0.60 7.59
CA TRP A 235 -18.14 -0.43 6.40
C TRP A 235 -18.99 -1.68 6.17
N LEU A 236 -20.08 -1.61 5.41
CA LEU A 236 -21.07 -2.69 5.27
C LEU A 236 -20.76 -3.68 4.14
N ALA A 237 -20.41 -3.19 2.96
CA ALA A 237 -19.99 -3.99 1.80
C ALA A 237 -19.14 -3.15 0.84
N ARG A 238 -18.49 -3.79 -0.13
CA ARG A 238 -17.94 -3.08 -1.30
C ARG A 238 -19.09 -2.57 -2.15
N ASN A 239 -18.88 -1.40 -2.72
CA ASN A 239 -19.89 -0.73 -3.50
C ASN A 239 -20.05 -1.40 -4.87
N ALA A 240 -21.19 -2.02 -5.14
CA ALA A 240 -21.45 -2.68 -6.42
C ALA A 240 -21.52 -1.70 -7.61
N SER A 241 -21.77 -0.41 -7.38
CA SER A 241 -21.66 0.65 -8.40
C SER A 241 -20.20 1.05 -8.64
N HIS A 242 -19.31 0.72 -7.70
CA HIS A 242 -17.87 0.78 -7.87
C HIS A 242 -17.39 -0.56 -8.48
N LEU A 243 -17.87 -0.86 -9.70
CA LEU A 243 -17.43 -2.04 -10.44
C LEU A 243 -15.94 -1.89 -10.78
N PRO A 244 -15.07 -2.85 -10.41
CA PRO A 244 -13.87 -3.08 -11.20
C PRO A 244 -14.38 -3.61 -12.54
N ARG A 245 -14.60 -2.72 -13.53
CA ARG A 245 -15.05 -3.10 -14.87
C ARG A 245 -13.91 -3.83 -15.58
N PHE A 246 -13.78 -5.12 -15.30
CA PHE A 246 -13.02 -6.04 -16.14
C PHE A 246 -13.61 -5.99 -17.56
N GLY A 247 -12.79 -5.61 -18.54
CA GLY A 247 -13.19 -5.51 -19.94
C GLY A 247 -13.73 -4.15 -20.41
N SER A 248 -13.84 -3.15 -19.54
CA SER A 248 -13.99 -1.76 -20.00
C SER A 248 -12.63 -1.26 -20.49
N VAL A 249 -12.60 -0.80 -21.74
CA VAL A 249 -11.44 -0.13 -22.35
C VAL A 249 -11.00 1.08 -21.52
N LEU A 250 -11.95 1.71 -20.81
CA LEU A 250 -11.72 2.75 -19.82
C LEU A 250 -11.65 2.22 -18.39
N GLY A 251 -10.71 2.73 -17.63
CA GLY A 251 -10.55 2.53 -16.20
C GLY A 251 -11.35 3.54 -15.38
N PRO A 252 -11.23 3.46 -14.05
CA PRO A 252 -12.01 4.27 -13.13
C PRO A 252 -11.68 5.77 -13.25
N VAL A 253 -10.41 6.11 -13.49
CA VAL A 253 -9.97 7.52 -13.57
C VAL A 253 -10.54 8.20 -14.80
N ALA A 254 -10.43 7.58 -15.98
CA ALA A 254 -11.02 8.12 -17.20
C ALA A 254 -12.54 8.21 -17.12
N THR A 255 -13.20 7.21 -16.53
CA THR A 255 -14.66 7.20 -16.37
C THR A 255 -15.13 8.35 -15.49
N GLU A 256 -14.52 8.53 -14.30
CA GLU A 256 -14.86 9.60 -13.36
C GLU A 256 -14.62 10.98 -13.97
N GLU A 257 -13.48 11.17 -14.66
CA GLU A 257 -13.15 12.45 -15.28
C GLU A 257 -14.10 12.80 -16.44
N LEU A 258 -14.50 11.82 -17.25
CA LEU A 258 -15.51 12.02 -18.30
C LEU A 258 -16.87 12.37 -17.72
N GLU A 259 -17.33 11.65 -16.70
CA GLU A 259 -18.61 11.96 -16.04
C GLU A 259 -18.59 13.37 -15.45
N ARG A 260 -17.51 13.74 -14.76
CA ARG A 260 -17.31 15.07 -14.18
C ARG A 260 -17.28 16.17 -15.25
N ALA A 261 -16.68 15.89 -16.40
CA ALA A 261 -16.58 16.81 -17.53
C ALA A 261 -17.92 17.05 -18.25
N LEU A 262 -18.75 16.02 -18.36
CA LEU A 262 -19.98 16.08 -19.13
C LEU A 262 -21.19 16.55 -18.31
N LEU A 263 -21.13 16.39 -16.97
CA LEU A 263 -22.22 16.76 -16.07
C LEU A 263 -22.65 18.23 -16.19
N PRO A 264 -21.74 19.24 -16.18
CA PRO A 264 -22.14 20.65 -16.31
C PRO A 264 -22.76 21.00 -17.67
N LEU A 265 -22.44 20.20 -18.70
CA LEU A 265 -22.92 20.40 -20.06
C LEU A 265 -24.27 19.71 -20.32
N GLY A 266 -24.80 18.95 -19.35
CA GLY A 266 -26.01 18.14 -19.53
C GLY A 266 -25.82 16.97 -20.50
N CYS A 267 -24.57 16.60 -20.80
CA CYS A 267 -24.22 15.63 -21.83
C CYS A 267 -23.96 14.22 -21.27
N SER A 268 -24.29 13.93 -20.01
CA SER A 268 -24.03 12.62 -19.39
C SER A 268 -24.69 11.45 -20.13
N ALA A 269 -25.83 11.68 -20.80
CA ALA A 269 -26.48 10.69 -21.64
C ALA A 269 -25.64 10.24 -22.85
N LEU A 270 -24.67 11.06 -23.29
CA LEU A 270 -23.76 10.69 -24.39
C LEU A 270 -22.77 9.58 -23.99
N LEU A 271 -22.60 9.29 -22.70
CA LEU A 271 -21.81 8.15 -22.21
C LEU A 271 -22.58 6.82 -22.20
N ALA A 272 -23.84 6.79 -22.64
CA ALA A 272 -24.65 5.56 -22.65
C ALA A 272 -24.10 4.48 -23.59
N THR A 273 -23.28 4.88 -24.57
CA THR A 273 -22.61 3.94 -25.49
C THR A 273 -21.26 3.50 -24.91
N PRO A 274 -20.99 2.18 -24.81
CA PRO A 274 -19.68 1.68 -24.37
C PRO A 274 -18.54 2.20 -25.25
N VAL A 275 -17.49 2.72 -24.63
CA VAL A 275 -16.25 3.11 -25.33
C VAL A 275 -15.48 1.84 -25.68
N ALA A 276 -15.39 1.54 -26.98
CA ALA A 276 -14.73 0.34 -27.49
C ALA A 276 -13.28 0.59 -27.97
N GLY A 277 -12.87 1.86 -28.10
CA GLY A 277 -11.54 2.23 -28.58
C GLY A 277 -11.41 3.75 -28.83
N PRO A 278 -10.21 4.24 -29.19
CA PRO A 278 -9.95 5.69 -29.34
C PRO A 278 -10.86 6.37 -30.37
N ASP A 279 -11.26 5.65 -31.42
CA ASP A 279 -12.10 6.19 -32.50
C ASP A 279 -13.55 6.44 -32.05
N THR A 280 -14.03 5.72 -31.03
CA THR A 280 -15.38 5.89 -30.49
C THR A 280 -15.59 7.23 -29.76
N LEU A 281 -14.50 7.93 -29.42
CA LEU A 281 -14.53 9.26 -28.79
C LEU A 281 -14.60 10.40 -29.81
N GLY A 282 -14.36 10.14 -31.10
CA GLY A 282 -14.48 11.13 -32.17
C GLY A 282 -15.88 11.74 -32.30
N PRO A 283 -16.94 10.91 -32.40
CA PRO A 283 -18.32 11.40 -32.42
C PRO A 283 -18.70 12.20 -31.17
N LEU A 284 -18.28 11.76 -29.97
CA LEU A 284 -18.50 12.48 -28.72
C LEU A 284 -17.87 13.88 -28.76
N ARG A 285 -16.63 13.96 -29.27
CA ARG A 285 -15.92 15.23 -29.43
C ARG A 285 -16.65 16.21 -30.35
N GLU A 286 -17.19 15.73 -31.47
CA GLU A 286 -17.95 16.57 -32.40
C GLU A 286 -19.30 16.99 -31.84
N GLU A 287 -20.00 16.11 -31.13
CA GLU A 287 -21.28 16.45 -30.47
C GLU A 287 -21.11 17.48 -29.35
N LEU A 288 -20.00 17.42 -28.60
CA LEU A 288 -19.66 18.44 -27.60
C LEU A 288 -19.45 19.81 -28.23
N ARG A 289 -18.82 19.91 -29.40
CA ARG A 289 -18.67 21.18 -30.11
C ARG A 289 -20.00 21.78 -30.57
N LYS A 290 -21.00 20.93 -30.84
CA LYS A 290 -22.35 21.35 -31.25
C LYS A 290 -23.21 21.75 -30.06
N HIS A 291 -22.97 21.20 -28.87
CA HIS A 291 -23.73 21.51 -27.65
C HIS A 291 -23.23 22.81 -26.99
N ALA A 292 -23.86 23.93 -27.35
CA ALA A 292 -23.52 25.28 -26.88
C ALA A 292 -24.24 25.70 -25.58
N VAL A 293 -24.51 24.77 -24.65
CA VAL A 293 -25.32 25.05 -23.44
C VAL A 293 -24.46 25.39 -22.20
N GLY A 294 -23.15 25.18 -22.25
CA GLY A 294 -22.21 25.50 -21.15
C GLY A 294 -21.30 26.70 -21.42
N SER A 295 -20.48 27.08 -20.43
CA SER A 295 -19.45 28.11 -20.61
C SER A 295 -18.32 27.63 -21.52
N ALA A 296 -17.64 28.57 -22.18
CA ALA A 296 -16.48 28.25 -23.02
C ALA A 296 -15.35 27.52 -22.25
N ALA A 297 -15.22 27.79 -20.94
CA ALA A 297 -14.25 27.14 -20.08
C ALA A 297 -14.62 25.67 -19.79
N GLU A 298 -15.89 25.38 -19.51
CA GLU A 298 -16.38 24.01 -19.30
C GLU A 298 -16.27 23.17 -20.57
N LEU A 299 -16.61 23.75 -21.74
CA LEU A 299 -16.44 23.08 -23.02
C LEU A 299 -14.96 22.80 -23.32
N ALA A 300 -14.07 23.77 -23.10
CA ALA A 300 -12.62 23.58 -23.29
C ALA A 300 -12.06 22.50 -22.36
N TRP A 301 -12.52 22.46 -21.11
CA TRP A 301 -12.12 21.43 -20.16
C TRP A 301 -12.63 20.05 -20.58
N ALA A 302 -13.90 19.91 -20.97
CA ALA A 302 -14.48 18.65 -21.42
C ALA A 302 -13.79 18.10 -22.68
N LEU A 303 -13.52 18.96 -23.66
CA LEU A 303 -12.73 18.58 -24.83
C LEU A 303 -11.32 18.14 -24.44
N GLY A 304 -10.69 18.81 -23.48
CA GLY A 304 -9.39 18.43 -22.95
C GLY A 304 -9.39 17.07 -22.24
N VAL A 305 -10.47 16.71 -21.54
CA VAL A 305 -10.65 15.38 -20.92
C VAL A 305 -10.86 14.32 -21.99
N VAL A 306 -11.74 14.54 -22.97
CA VAL A 306 -11.96 13.60 -24.09
C VAL A 306 -10.66 13.33 -24.85
N ASP A 307 -9.89 14.38 -25.13
CA ASP A 307 -8.59 14.26 -25.78
C ASP A 307 -7.59 13.50 -24.91
N GLY A 308 -7.56 13.77 -23.60
CA GLY A 308 -6.74 13.03 -22.65
C GLY A 308 -7.09 11.54 -22.61
N VAL A 309 -8.36 11.19 -22.59
CA VAL A 309 -8.78 9.78 -22.65
C VAL A 309 -8.36 9.14 -23.96
N ARG A 310 -8.49 9.84 -25.09
CA ARG A 310 -8.05 9.33 -26.40
C ARG A 310 -6.54 9.09 -26.45
N ASP A 311 -5.74 10.00 -25.90
CA ASP A 311 -4.29 9.85 -25.79
C ASP A 311 -3.93 8.65 -24.90
N GLY A 312 -4.68 8.46 -23.81
CA GLY A 312 -4.53 7.33 -22.92
C GLY A 312 -4.75 6.00 -23.63
N LEU A 313 -5.84 5.88 -24.40
CA LEU A 313 -6.13 4.68 -25.18
C LEU A 313 -5.05 4.36 -26.21
N ARG A 314 -4.59 5.37 -26.96
CA ARG A 314 -3.49 5.20 -27.92
C ARG A 314 -2.20 4.72 -27.27
N THR A 315 -1.94 5.16 -26.04
CA THR A 315 -0.77 4.71 -25.28
C THR A 315 -0.94 3.28 -24.79
N VAL A 316 -2.14 2.92 -24.31
CA VAL A 316 -2.46 1.53 -23.94
C VAL A 316 -2.28 0.59 -25.13
N ASP A 317 -2.69 0.99 -26.33
CA ASP A 317 -2.51 0.22 -27.56
C ASP A 317 -1.02 0.02 -27.90
N LEU A 318 -0.21 1.08 -27.84
CA LEU A 318 1.25 0.99 -28.00
C LEU A 318 1.88 0.02 -27.00
N LEU A 319 1.53 0.14 -25.72
CA LEU A 319 2.13 -0.67 -24.65
C LEU A 319 1.62 -2.12 -24.66
N THR A 320 0.43 -2.38 -25.19
CA THR A 320 -0.06 -3.75 -25.39
C THR A 320 0.68 -4.44 -26.53
N SER A 321 1.08 -3.68 -27.54
CA SER A 321 1.88 -4.11 -28.69
C SER A 321 3.38 -3.82 -28.53
N TRP A 322 3.85 -3.71 -27.28
CA TRP A 322 5.18 -3.19 -26.96
C TRP A 322 6.30 -3.95 -27.68
N PRO A 323 7.20 -3.27 -28.42
CA PRO A 323 8.24 -3.92 -29.21
C PRO A 323 9.46 -4.38 -28.38
N GLY A 324 9.49 -4.07 -27.07
CA GLY A 324 10.58 -4.43 -26.16
C GLY A 324 10.33 -5.73 -25.37
N ARG A 325 10.93 -5.84 -24.18
CA ARG A 325 10.70 -6.98 -23.27
C ARG A 325 9.26 -6.94 -22.75
N ARG A 326 8.72 -8.09 -22.37
CA ARG A 326 7.36 -8.18 -21.79
C ARG A 326 7.20 -7.22 -20.60
N LEU A 327 6.12 -6.46 -20.62
CA LEU A 327 5.77 -5.54 -19.54
C LEU A 327 5.28 -6.35 -18.32
N THR A 328 5.87 -6.08 -17.16
CA THR A 328 5.46 -6.65 -15.88
C THR A 328 4.90 -5.55 -14.99
N SER A 329 4.08 -5.91 -14.00
CA SER A 329 3.52 -4.90 -13.08
C SER A 329 4.61 -4.13 -12.31
N GLU A 330 5.76 -4.74 -12.05
CA GLU A 330 6.88 -4.05 -11.41
C GLU A 330 7.49 -2.98 -12.31
N ARG A 331 7.76 -3.33 -13.58
CA ARG A 331 8.29 -2.39 -14.58
C ARG A 331 7.35 -1.21 -14.80
N LEU A 332 6.05 -1.49 -14.90
CA LEU A 332 5.02 -0.45 -15.00
C LEU A 332 5.02 0.46 -13.78
N ARG A 333 5.12 -0.07 -12.55
CA ARG A 333 5.19 0.76 -11.34
C ARG A 333 6.43 1.65 -11.30
N ARG A 334 7.59 1.10 -11.66
CA ARG A 334 8.86 1.83 -11.70
C ARG A 334 8.81 3.00 -12.69
N ALA A 335 8.34 2.73 -13.90
CA ALA A 335 8.17 3.77 -14.92
C ALA A 335 7.13 4.81 -14.49
N LEU A 336 5.98 4.38 -13.95
CA LEU A 336 4.90 5.26 -13.48
C LEU A 336 5.40 6.18 -12.37
N TRP A 337 6.19 5.65 -11.44
CA TRP A 337 6.79 6.42 -10.35
C TRP A 337 7.74 7.48 -10.89
N SER A 338 8.63 7.10 -11.80
CA SER A 338 9.58 8.03 -12.44
C SER A 338 8.87 9.16 -13.19
N ALA A 339 7.72 8.86 -13.79
CA ALA A 339 6.95 9.78 -14.62
C ALA A 339 6.00 10.70 -13.84
N ALA A 340 5.35 10.19 -12.79
CA ALA A 340 4.40 10.97 -11.98
C ALA A 340 5.09 11.98 -11.05
N GLY A 341 6.37 11.78 -10.75
CA GLY A 341 7.17 12.67 -9.93
C GLY A 341 6.82 12.67 -8.43
N PRO A 342 7.46 13.55 -7.64
CA PRO A 342 7.35 13.53 -6.17
C PRO A 342 5.97 13.92 -5.64
N ALA A 343 5.20 14.71 -6.38
CA ALA A 343 3.90 15.25 -5.97
C ALA A 343 2.72 14.26 -6.19
N ALA A 344 2.99 13.00 -6.51
CA ALA A 344 1.95 12.00 -6.74
C ALA A 344 1.27 11.60 -5.43
N ALA A 345 0.09 12.17 -5.17
CA ALA A 345 -0.68 11.94 -3.95
C ALA A 345 -1.06 10.45 -3.73
N ARG A 346 -1.37 9.71 -4.81
CA ARG A 346 -1.69 8.28 -4.73
C ARG A 346 -1.63 7.59 -6.10
N LEU A 347 -0.62 6.75 -6.32
CA LEU A 347 -0.54 5.98 -7.57
C LEU A 347 -1.54 4.81 -7.60
N PRO A 348 -1.96 4.38 -8.81
CA PRO A 348 -2.67 3.12 -9.02
C PRO A 348 -1.99 1.92 -8.36
N HIS A 349 -2.79 1.10 -7.69
CA HIS A 349 -2.34 -0.10 -6.96
C HIS A 349 -2.87 -1.41 -7.61
N THR A 350 -3.46 -1.31 -8.79
CA THR A 350 -3.93 -2.45 -9.60
C THR A 350 -2.74 -3.27 -10.14
N HIS A 351 -3.05 -4.38 -10.82
CA HIS A 351 -2.06 -5.35 -11.31
C HIS A 351 -2.33 -5.74 -12.77
N GLY A 352 -1.35 -6.36 -13.44
CA GLY A 352 -1.50 -6.86 -14.80
C GLY A 352 -1.88 -5.77 -15.82
N SER A 353 -2.83 -6.09 -16.70
CA SER A 353 -3.35 -5.16 -17.71
C SER A 353 -4.14 -3.99 -17.13
N GLU A 354 -4.74 -4.16 -15.95
CA GLU A 354 -5.46 -3.08 -15.26
C GLU A 354 -4.48 -1.98 -14.81
N LEU A 355 -3.32 -2.38 -14.27
CA LEU A 355 -2.28 -1.43 -13.88
C LEU A 355 -1.81 -0.58 -15.07
N LEU A 356 -1.65 -1.19 -16.24
CA LEU A 356 -1.22 -0.49 -17.45
C LEU A 356 -2.23 0.60 -17.84
N ARG A 357 -3.52 0.25 -17.89
CA ARG A 357 -4.60 1.19 -18.17
C ARG A 357 -4.66 2.29 -17.12
N ASP A 358 -4.72 1.92 -15.84
CA ASP A 358 -4.92 2.87 -14.75
C ASP A 358 -3.71 3.80 -14.58
N ALA A 359 -2.48 3.32 -14.83
CA ALA A 359 -1.26 4.13 -14.84
C ALA A 359 -1.32 5.22 -15.90
N VAL A 360 -1.70 4.85 -17.12
CA VAL A 360 -1.81 5.77 -18.26
C VAL A 360 -2.89 6.83 -18.00
N GLU A 361 -4.06 6.42 -17.51
CA GLU A 361 -5.14 7.36 -17.17
C GLU A 361 -4.74 8.33 -16.07
N TYR A 362 -4.11 7.80 -15.01
CA TYR A 362 -3.62 8.61 -13.90
C TYR A 362 -2.60 9.67 -14.38
N LEU A 363 -1.61 9.25 -15.17
CA LEU A 363 -0.60 10.16 -15.72
C LEU A 363 -1.20 11.26 -16.60
N ARG A 364 -2.20 10.93 -17.42
CA ARG A 364 -2.78 11.88 -18.37
C ARG A 364 -3.77 12.86 -17.73
N LEU A 365 -4.53 12.39 -16.74
CA LEU A 365 -5.72 13.09 -16.24
C LEU A 365 -5.57 13.63 -14.81
N ARG A 366 -4.68 13.06 -13.99
CA ARG A 366 -4.53 13.43 -12.57
C ARG A 366 -3.17 14.03 -12.22
N VAL A 367 -2.11 13.70 -12.95
CA VAL A 367 -0.80 14.32 -12.71
C VAL A 367 -0.84 15.79 -13.20
N PRO A 368 -0.46 16.77 -12.35
CA PRO A 368 -0.41 18.16 -12.76
C PRO A 368 0.49 18.36 -13.98
N ALA A 369 0.08 19.24 -14.90
CA ALA A 369 0.93 19.61 -16.02
C ALA A 369 2.20 20.29 -15.48
N TYR A 370 3.37 19.74 -15.82
CA TYR A 370 4.64 20.41 -15.58
C TYR A 370 4.85 21.42 -16.71
N GLU A 371 5.08 22.70 -16.36
CA GLU A 371 5.34 23.78 -17.33
C GLU A 371 4.29 23.95 -18.45
N GLY A 372 3.06 23.48 -18.21
CA GLY A 372 1.91 23.68 -19.11
C GLY A 372 1.68 22.56 -20.14
N THR A 373 2.54 21.54 -20.24
CA THR A 373 2.33 20.41 -21.16
C THR A 373 1.71 19.22 -20.43
N ARG A 374 0.46 18.89 -20.78
CA ARG A 374 -0.26 17.75 -20.16
C ARG A 374 0.21 16.38 -20.68
N GLY A 375 1.01 16.34 -21.75
CA GLY A 375 1.56 15.12 -22.34
C GLY A 375 2.87 14.64 -21.71
N ALA A 376 3.61 15.54 -21.03
CA ALA A 376 4.95 15.24 -20.51
C ALA A 376 5.02 14.04 -19.54
N PRO A 377 4.09 13.84 -18.59
CA PRO A 377 4.12 12.65 -17.73
C PRO A 377 3.98 11.35 -18.52
N LEU A 378 3.17 11.36 -19.58
CA LEU A 378 2.95 10.21 -20.44
C LEU A 378 4.19 9.89 -21.30
N ALA A 379 4.81 10.92 -21.86
CA ALA A 379 6.08 10.80 -22.56
C ALA A 379 7.21 10.28 -21.66
N ALA A 380 7.32 10.80 -20.43
CA ALA A 380 8.26 10.33 -19.42
C ALA A 380 8.07 8.85 -19.07
N PHE A 381 6.82 8.40 -19.00
CA PHE A 381 6.48 7.00 -18.74
C PHE A 381 6.93 6.07 -19.86
N VAL A 382 6.62 6.42 -21.12
CA VAL A 382 7.02 5.65 -22.30
C VAL A 382 8.55 5.64 -22.47
N ALA A 383 9.22 6.79 -22.30
CA ALA A 383 10.68 6.89 -22.36
C ALA A 383 11.38 6.03 -21.30
N ALA A 384 10.86 6.00 -20.07
CA ALA A 384 11.42 5.17 -19.00
C ALA A 384 11.39 3.67 -19.36
N LEU A 385 10.30 3.19 -19.95
CA LEU A 385 10.18 1.81 -20.44
C LEU A 385 11.10 1.55 -21.65
N ALA A 386 11.15 2.50 -22.59
CA ALA A 386 11.95 2.38 -23.81
C ALA A 386 13.45 2.30 -23.54
N VAL A 387 13.97 3.16 -22.67
CA VAL A 387 15.40 3.17 -22.29
C VAL A 387 15.77 1.87 -21.57
N GLU A 388 14.93 1.36 -20.68
CA GLU A 388 15.16 0.06 -20.01
C GLU A 388 15.29 -1.09 -21.03
N ASP A 389 14.54 -1.01 -22.13
CA ASP A 389 14.60 -1.97 -23.25
C ASP A 389 15.60 -1.60 -24.36
N GLN A 390 16.41 -0.56 -24.15
CA GLN A 390 17.40 -0.07 -25.11
C GLN A 390 16.79 0.30 -26.47
N LEU A 391 15.53 0.73 -26.48
CA LEU A 391 14.83 1.20 -27.68
C LEU A 391 15.23 2.65 -27.99
N SER A 392 15.43 2.95 -29.28
CA SER A 392 15.64 4.33 -29.75
C SER A 392 14.32 5.09 -29.82
N GLU A 393 14.37 6.40 -29.57
CA GLU A 393 13.23 7.32 -29.76
C GLU A 393 12.79 7.41 -31.23
N GLU A 394 13.69 7.14 -32.17
CA GLU A 394 13.44 7.12 -33.62
C GLU A 394 12.71 5.86 -34.11
N ARG A 395 12.38 4.94 -33.19
CA ARG A 395 11.63 3.73 -33.55
C ARG A 395 10.29 4.13 -34.17
N PRO A 396 9.90 3.57 -35.34
CA PRO A 396 8.70 3.97 -36.05
C PRO A 396 7.43 3.92 -35.19
N GLU A 397 7.30 2.93 -34.31
CA GLU A 397 6.16 2.76 -33.42
C GLU A 397 6.07 3.87 -32.35
N LEU A 398 7.22 4.27 -31.78
CA LEU A 398 7.30 5.33 -30.78
C LEU A 398 7.10 6.70 -31.42
N ALA A 399 7.72 6.96 -32.57
CA ALA A 399 7.56 8.20 -33.32
C ALA A 399 6.12 8.37 -33.83
N ALA A 400 5.49 7.31 -34.34
CA ALA A 400 4.10 7.34 -34.78
C ALA A 400 3.14 7.59 -33.60
N TRP A 401 3.39 6.97 -32.44
CA TRP A 401 2.61 7.25 -31.23
C TRP A 401 2.78 8.69 -30.77
N ALA A 402 4.02 9.18 -30.66
CA ALA A 402 4.32 10.54 -30.19
C ALA A 402 3.63 11.59 -31.07
N HIS A 403 3.71 11.42 -32.38
CA HIS A 403 3.00 12.27 -33.33
C HIS A 403 1.47 12.20 -33.16
N ALA A 404 0.93 10.99 -32.97
CA ALA A 404 -0.51 10.80 -32.80
C ALA A 404 -1.05 11.47 -31.52
N VAL A 405 -0.29 11.50 -30.42
CA VAL A 405 -0.69 12.16 -29.16
C VAL A 405 -0.17 13.59 -29.04
N GLY A 406 0.59 14.08 -30.02
CA GLY A 406 1.18 15.42 -30.03
C GLY A 406 2.25 15.63 -28.97
N ALA A 407 3.06 14.61 -28.69
CA ALA A 407 4.10 14.60 -27.65
C ALA A 407 5.52 14.40 -28.21
N ASP A 408 5.79 14.84 -29.45
CA ASP A 408 7.08 14.65 -30.14
C ASP A 408 8.25 15.27 -29.34
N VAL A 409 8.07 16.51 -28.86
CA VAL A 409 9.09 17.24 -28.09
C VAL A 409 9.23 16.64 -26.70
N GLU A 410 8.10 16.40 -26.02
CA GLU A 410 8.07 15.83 -24.68
C GLU A 410 8.71 14.45 -24.63
N LEU A 411 8.57 13.63 -25.68
CA LEU A 411 9.24 12.34 -25.77
C LEU A 411 10.75 12.50 -25.88
N ALA A 412 11.23 13.38 -26.77
CA ALA A 412 12.66 13.64 -26.92
C ALA A 412 13.30 14.16 -25.62
N ASP A 413 12.64 15.11 -24.96
CA ASP A 413 13.07 15.65 -23.67
C ASP A 413 13.08 14.57 -22.59
N ALA A 414 12.07 13.69 -22.57
CA ALA A 414 12.01 12.57 -21.65
C ALA A 414 13.16 11.56 -21.86
N PHE A 415 13.50 11.22 -23.12
CA PHE A 415 14.65 10.38 -23.42
C PHE A 415 15.96 11.02 -22.96
N ALA A 416 16.15 12.32 -23.23
CA ALA A 416 17.31 13.07 -22.76
C ALA A 416 17.42 13.05 -21.23
N ALA A 417 16.30 13.27 -20.52
CA ALA A 417 16.25 13.25 -19.05
C ALA A 417 16.58 11.87 -18.47
N VAL A 418 16.02 10.79 -19.02
CA VAL A 418 16.28 9.42 -18.54
C VAL A 418 17.72 9.01 -18.80
N ARG A 419 18.27 9.30 -19.99
CA ARG A 419 19.69 9.06 -20.31
C ARG A 419 20.61 9.87 -19.39
N GLY A 420 20.25 11.11 -19.08
CA GLY A 420 20.97 11.97 -18.14
C GLY A 420 21.02 11.40 -16.72
N ARG A 421 19.93 10.80 -16.23
CA ARG A 421 19.91 10.11 -14.93
C ARG A 421 20.80 8.86 -14.92
N GLY A 422 20.78 8.06 -16.01
CA GLY A 422 21.66 6.89 -16.17
C GLY A 422 23.15 7.25 -16.18
N ALA A 423 23.52 8.41 -16.74
CA ALA A 423 24.89 8.91 -16.69
C ALA A 423 25.37 9.22 -15.26
N GLY A 424 24.47 9.55 -14.33
CA GLY A 424 24.79 9.75 -12.91
C GLY A 424 25.15 8.46 -12.16
N ALA A 425 24.68 7.31 -12.65
CA ALA A 425 24.98 5.99 -12.08
C ALA A 425 26.18 5.30 -12.76
N ARG A 426 26.76 5.91 -13.81
CA ARG A 426 27.88 5.36 -14.58
C ARG A 426 29.13 5.12 -13.72
N LEU A 427 29.49 6.12 -12.92
CA LEU A 427 30.67 6.06 -12.06
C LEU A 427 30.29 5.70 -10.63
N ARG A 428 30.98 4.71 -10.07
CA ARG A 428 30.85 4.27 -8.67
C ARG A 428 32.21 4.43 -8.00
N LEU A 429 32.26 5.19 -6.90
CA LEU A 429 33.42 5.25 -6.03
C LEU A 429 33.24 4.27 -4.88
N VAL A 430 34.10 3.27 -4.75
CA VAL A 430 34.16 2.37 -3.60
C VAL A 430 35.28 2.83 -2.68
N VAL A 431 34.95 3.09 -1.41
CA VAL A 431 35.91 3.38 -0.34
C VAL A 431 35.82 2.24 0.67
N SER A 432 36.89 1.48 0.82
CA SER A 432 36.95 0.35 1.75
C SER A 432 37.75 0.70 2.99
N LEU A 433 37.18 0.33 4.15
CA LEU A 433 37.79 0.40 5.47
C LEU A 433 38.13 -1.02 5.98
N HIS A 434 38.22 -2.02 5.09
CA HIS A 434 38.43 -3.42 5.46
C HIS A 434 39.75 -3.68 6.20
N ALA A 435 40.78 -2.84 6.00
CA ALA A 435 42.06 -2.92 6.70
C ALA A 435 42.00 -2.54 8.20
N ALA A 436 40.79 -2.31 8.74
CA ALA A 436 40.58 -2.09 10.16
C ALA A 436 40.91 -3.35 10.97
N VAL A 437 41.78 -3.21 11.99
CA VAL A 437 42.13 -4.29 12.92
C VAL A 437 41.29 -4.15 14.19
N ALA A 438 40.66 -5.25 14.64
CA ALA A 438 40.00 -5.37 15.95
C ALA A 438 39.03 -4.22 16.33
N ASP A 439 38.04 -3.95 15.46
CA ASP A 439 36.93 -3.01 15.68
C ASP A 439 37.31 -1.51 15.72
N GLU A 440 38.55 -1.21 15.39
CA GLU A 440 39.09 0.15 15.30
C GLU A 440 38.95 0.77 13.90
N TRP A 441 39.36 2.02 13.76
CA TRP A 441 39.41 2.70 12.46
C TRP A 441 40.69 2.30 11.71
N PRO A 442 40.66 2.21 10.36
CA PRO A 442 41.83 1.77 9.61
C PRO A 442 42.92 2.85 9.51
N GLU A 443 44.16 2.42 9.32
CA GLU A 443 45.29 3.32 9.01
C GLU A 443 45.33 3.72 7.53
N THR A 444 44.62 2.99 6.67
CA THR A 444 44.55 3.22 5.22
C THR A 444 43.11 3.11 4.71
N LEU A 445 42.76 3.96 3.74
CA LEU A 445 41.54 3.84 2.95
C LEU A 445 41.92 3.36 1.56
N ASP A 446 41.38 2.21 1.15
CA ASP A 446 41.55 1.69 -0.21
C ASP A 446 40.37 2.10 -1.08
N VAL A 447 40.69 2.62 -2.26
CA VAL A 447 39.71 3.34 -3.07
C VAL A 447 39.74 2.90 -4.51
N TRP A 448 38.58 2.49 -5.03
CA TRP A 448 38.38 2.15 -6.44
C TRP A 448 37.35 3.07 -7.07
N LEU A 449 37.67 3.56 -8.25
CA LEU A 449 36.71 4.22 -9.13
C LEU A 449 36.36 3.25 -10.25
N LEU A 450 35.08 2.88 -10.33
CA LEU A 450 34.53 1.98 -11.33
C LEU A 450 33.75 2.76 -12.39
N ASP A 451 33.89 2.39 -13.65
CA ASP A 451 33.08 2.88 -14.77
C ASP A 451 32.30 1.73 -15.37
N ARG A 452 30.97 1.72 -15.18
CA ARG A 452 30.08 0.63 -15.63
C ARG A 452 30.50 -0.76 -15.11
N GLY A 453 31.02 -0.81 -13.88
CA GLY A 453 31.44 -2.04 -13.22
C GLY A 453 32.92 -2.39 -13.43
N GLU A 454 33.57 -1.82 -14.44
CA GLU A 454 34.98 -2.06 -14.71
C GLU A 454 35.87 -1.12 -13.88
N MET A 455 37.01 -1.64 -13.42
CA MET A 455 37.98 -0.84 -12.67
C MET A 455 38.64 0.20 -13.58
N TYR A 456 38.43 1.48 -13.26
CA TYR A 456 39.03 2.60 -13.99
C TYR A 456 40.27 3.14 -13.29
N ALA A 457 40.24 3.24 -11.95
CA ALA A 457 41.38 3.67 -11.16
C ALA A 457 41.34 3.10 -9.74
N HIS A 458 42.52 2.85 -9.17
CA HIS A 458 42.71 2.43 -7.78
C HIS A 458 43.74 3.33 -7.09
N LYS A 459 43.53 3.63 -5.80
CA LYS A 459 44.50 4.35 -4.98
C LYS A 459 44.27 4.14 -3.48
N GLU A 460 45.36 3.96 -2.74
CA GLU A 460 45.37 3.90 -1.28
C GLU A 460 45.64 5.28 -0.66
N PHE A 461 45.06 5.54 0.52
CA PHE A 461 45.19 6.79 1.23
C PHE A 461 45.44 6.56 2.73
N ALA A 462 46.63 6.88 3.21
CA ALA A 462 46.95 6.83 4.64
C ALA A 462 46.15 7.86 5.46
N CYS A 463 45.58 7.44 6.57
CA CYS A 463 44.82 8.25 7.51
C CYS A 463 45.20 7.94 8.96
N THR A 464 44.85 8.85 9.86
CA THR A 464 44.90 8.55 11.30
C THR A 464 43.78 7.56 11.62
N PRO A 465 44.05 6.50 12.41
CA PRO A 465 43.06 5.47 12.76
C PRO A 465 42.06 5.99 13.82
N ASP A 466 41.35 7.06 13.49
CA ASP A 466 40.21 7.56 14.23
C ASP A 466 39.15 8.14 13.26
N GLN A 467 37.96 8.45 13.78
CA GLN A 467 36.86 8.97 12.97
C GLN A 467 37.26 10.25 12.22
N ALA A 468 37.91 11.19 12.92
CA ALA A 468 38.26 12.48 12.36
C ALA A 468 39.30 12.35 11.24
N GLY A 469 40.27 11.45 11.39
CA GLY A 469 41.31 11.14 10.41
C GLY A 469 40.73 10.54 9.14
N VAL A 470 39.79 9.60 9.26
CA VAL A 470 39.08 9.02 8.12
C VAL A 470 38.20 10.06 7.44
N GLU A 471 37.39 10.82 8.19
CA GLU A 471 36.53 11.87 7.65
C GLU A 471 37.32 12.97 6.92
N GLN A 472 38.45 13.41 7.49
CA GLN A 472 39.35 14.35 6.84
C GLN A 472 39.94 13.77 5.56
N ARG A 473 40.28 12.47 5.55
CA ARG A 473 40.87 11.82 4.38
C ARG A 473 39.86 11.63 3.25
N LEU A 474 38.59 11.37 3.56
CA LEU A 474 37.51 11.24 2.58
C LEU A 474 37.42 12.45 1.65
N ALA A 475 37.62 13.68 2.15
CA ALA A 475 37.64 14.87 1.30
C ALA A 475 38.72 14.80 0.21
N GLY A 476 39.91 14.29 0.55
CA GLY A 476 41.01 14.05 -0.39
C GLY A 476 40.69 12.96 -1.41
N VAL A 477 40.02 11.89 -0.96
CA VAL A 477 39.53 10.80 -1.81
C VAL A 477 38.53 11.32 -2.85
N LEU A 478 37.53 12.10 -2.43
CA LEU A 478 36.51 12.67 -3.32
C LEU A 478 37.10 13.64 -4.33
N LYS A 479 38.09 14.45 -3.92
CA LYS A 479 38.81 15.35 -4.84
C LYS A 479 39.56 14.56 -5.93
N TRP A 480 40.23 13.47 -5.55
CA TRP A 480 40.89 12.58 -6.50
C TRP A 480 39.89 11.92 -7.46
N ALA A 481 38.81 11.32 -6.93
CA ALA A 481 37.81 10.63 -7.73
C ALA A 481 37.07 11.59 -8.68
N THR A 482 36.77 12.81 -8.24
CA THR A 482 36.14 13.85 -9.07
C THR A 482 37.06 14.31 -10.21
N ALA A 483 38.37 14.40 -9.98
CA ALA A 483 39.33 14.71 -11.04
C ALA A 483 39.34 13.60 -12.11
N ARG A 484 39.36 12.34 -11.68
CA ARG A 484 39.28 11.16 -12.57
C ARG A 484 37.96 11.08 -13.33
N ALA A 485 36.85 11.39 -12.68
CA ALA A 485 35.53 11.44 -13.33
C ALA A 485 35.49 12.45 -14.50
N ARG A 486 36.17 13.60 -14.36
CA ARG A 486 36.24 14.63 -15.41
C ARG A 486 37.03 14.15 -16.64
N GLU A 487 38.07 13.33 -16.45
CA GLU A 487 38.87 12.76 -17.55
C GLU A 487 38.02 11.91 -18.51
N VAL A 488 36.98 11.25 -17.99
CA VAL A 488 36.05 10.40 -18.77
C VAL A 488 34.73 11.08 -19.11
N GLY A 489 34.63 12.40 -18.87
CA GLY A 489 33.45 13.21 -19.18
C GLY A 489 32.20 12.83 -18.38
N ALA A 490 32.36 12.32 -17.15
CA ALA A 490 31.24 11.90 -16.30
C ALA A 490 31.26 12.62 -14.94
N ARG A 491 30.12 12.60 -14.26
CA ARG A 491 29.97 13.16 -12.90
C ARG A 491 29.93 12.01 -11.90
N LEU A 492 30.75 12.10 -10.86
CA LEU A 492 30.65 11.18 -9.72
C LEU A 492 29.44 11.57 -8.86
N ARG A 493 28.49 10.64 -8.69
CA ARG A 493 27.34 10.81 -7.79
C ARG A 493 27.25 9.72 -6.73
N ARG A 494 27.59 8.47 -7.05
CA ARG A 494 27.48 7.32 -6.15
C ARG A 494 28.79 7.05 -5.40
N VAL A 495 28.71 7.00 -4.08
CA VAL A 495 29.83 6.68 -3.17
C VAL A 495 29.42 5.49 -2.30
N GLU A 496 30.18 4.41 -2.37
CA GLU A 496 29.95 3.19 -1.62
C GLU A 496 31.03 3.06 -0.56
N ILE A 497 30.61 2.89 0.70
CA ILE A 497 31.52 2.80 1.84
C ILE A 497 31.40 1.42 2.45
N ALA A 498 32.48 0.64 2.36
CA ALA A 498 32.56 -0.69 2.94
C ALA A 498 33.25 -0.61 4.31
N ALA A 499 32.54 -0.98 5.36
CA ALA A 499 33.03 -0.89 6.74
C ALA A 499 32.56 -2.07 7.59
N SER A 500 33.24 -2.29 8.72
CA SER A 500 32.93 -3.33 9.69
C SER A 500 31.62 -3.05 10.43
N VAL A 501 31.02 -4.08 11.02
CA VAL A 501 29.78 -3.94 11.80
C VAL A 501 29.85 -2.85 12.87
N PRO A 502 30.90 -2.78 13.73
CA PRO A 502 31.00 -1.73 14.73
C PRO A 502 30.93 -0.31 14.15
N LEU A 503 31.62 -0.07 13.03
CA LEU A 503 31.60 1.22 12.33
C LEU A 503 30.23 1.49 11.70
N LEU A 504 29.63 0.51 11.04
CA LEU A 504 28.29 0.62 10.44
C LEU A 504 27.20 0.93 11.47
N LEU A 505 27.35 0.53 12.73
CA LEU A 505 26.36 0.82 13.77
C LEU A 505 26.49 2.23 14.37
N ARG A 506 27.72 2.76 14.48
CA ARG A 506 27.99 4.04 15.16
C ARG A 506 28.24 5.24 14.23
N TRP A 507 28.75 5.01 13.03
CA TRP A 507 29.18 6.06 12.11
C TRP A 507 28.17 6.30 10.98
N ARG A 508 27.95 7.58 10.66
CA ARG A 508 27.10 8.06 9.57
C ARG A 508 27.96 8.82 8.55
N PRO A 509 28.59 8.12 7.59
CA PRO A 509 29.42 8.78 6.58
C PRO A 509 28.68 9.88 5.82
N GLU A 510 27.38 9.69 5.60
CA GLU A 510 26.49 10.65 4.94
C GLU A 510 26.45 12.02 5.63
N GLU A 511 26.72 12.08 6.94
CA GLU A 511 26.74 13.31 7.74
C GLU A 511 28.14 13.97 7.82
N THR A 512 29.17 13.33 7.25
CA THR A 512 30.54 13.87 7.21
C THR A 512 30.58 15.22 6.49
N ASP A 513 31.12 16.26 7.14
CA ASP A 513 31.16 17.62 6.62
C ASP A 513 32.55 17.99 6.07
N PHE A 514 32.62 18.42 4.81
CA PHE A 514 33.82 18.96 4.17
C PHE A 514 33.57 20.36 3.56
N GLY A 515 32.70 21.15 4.20
CA GLY A 515 32.14 22.42 3.73
C GLY A 515 30.67 22.28 3.29
N GLU A 516 30.27 21.05 2.96
CA GLU A 516 28.91 20.58 2.79
C GLU A 516 28.89 19.10 3.25
N ARG A 517 27.75 18.60 3.72
CA ARG A 517 27.61 17.18 4.12
C ARG A 517 27.74 16.26 2.90
N LEU A 518 28.43 15.13 3.07
CA LEU A 518 28.64 14.13 2.02
C LEU A 518 27.34 13.73 1.32
N GLY A 519 26.30 13.40 2.09
CA GLY A 519 25.03 12.94 1.54
C GLY A 519 24.28 14.00 0.72
N VAL A 520 24.60 15.29 0.86
CA VAL A 520 23.99 16.36 0.05
C VAL A 520 24.53 16.32 -1.38
N ALA A 521 25.83 16.12 -1.53
CA ALA A 521 26.50 16.08 -2.83
C ALA A 521 26.50 14.69 -3.48
N TYR A 522 26.36 13.61 -2.71
CA TYR A 522 26.52 12.24 -3.18
C TYR A 522 25.43 11.30 -2.68
N ASP A 523 25.16 10.24 -3.44
CA ASP A 523 24.33 9.11 -3.03
C ASP A 523 25.24 8.09 -2.32
N VAL A 524 25.15 8.03 -0.99
CA VAL A 524 26.02 7.22 -0.13
C VAL A 524 25.34 5.88 0.15
N VAL A 525 26.03 4.78 -0.16
CA VAL A 525 25.55 3.40 0.07
C VAL A 525 26.52 2.68 0.99
N LEU A 526 26.01 2.08 2.06
CA LEU A 526 26.82 1.35 3.03
C LEU A 526 26.89 -0.13 2.65
N ARG A 527 28.10 -0.67 2.75
CA ARG A 527 28.43 -2.08 2.51
C ARG A 527 29.12 -2.65 3.76
N TRP A 528 28.90 -3.91 4.04
CA TRP A 528 29.72 -4.68 4.98
C TRP A 528 31.05 -5.11 4.33
N SER A 529 32.17 -4.74 4.94
CA SER A 529 33.52 -4.98 4.37
C SER A 529 33.92 -6.45 4.32
N GLU A 530 33.41 -7.28 5.21
CA GLU A 530 33.80 -8.68 5.39
C GLU A 530 33.25 -9.56 4.25
N ARG A 531 32.50 -8.98 3.30
CA ARG A 531 32.17 -9.62 2.02
C ARG A 531 33.26 -9.46 0.96
N LEU A 532 34.19 -8.52 1.11
CA LEU A 532 35.36 -8.37 0.23
C LEU A 532 36.38 -9.48 0.51
N CYS A 533 36.60 -9.79 1.79
CA CYS A 533 37.40 -10.92 2.25
C CYS A 533 36.60 -11.75 3.26
N PRO A 534 35.71 -12.66 2.78
CA PRO A 534 34.97 -13.53 3.68
C PRO A 534 35.91 -14.37 4.55
N PRO A 535 35.71 -14.43 5.87
CA PRO A 535 36.40 -15.42 6.71
C PRO A 535 36.13 -16.85 6.22
N ASP A 536 37.06 -17.78 6.40
CA ASP A 536 36.96 -19.17 5.89
C ASP A 536 35.63 -19.86 6.21
N HIS A 537 35.08 -19.66 7.41
CA HIS A 537 33.82 -20.28 7.82
C HIS A 537 32.56 -19.65 7.15
N LEU A 538 32.73 -18.54 6.43
CA LEU A 538 31.74 -17.76 5.70
C LEU A 538 32.00 -17.70 4.19
N TRP A 539 32.82 -18.60 3.63
CA TRP A 539 33.12 -18.66 2.18
C TRP A 539 31.87 -18.63 1.26
N TRP A 540 30.72 -19.08 1.76
CA TRP A 540 29.45 -19.20 1.03
C TRP A 540 28.62 -17.90 0.97
N ILE A 541 28.98 -16.84 1.70
CA ILE A 541 28.09 -15.68 1.93
C ILE A 541 27.74 -14.90 0.65
N ASN A 542 28.66 -14.77 -0.30
CA ASN A 542 28.43 -13.99 -1.53
C ASN A 542 27.52 -14.75 -2.50
N GLN A 543 27.76 -16.05 -2.70
CA GLN A 543 26.89 -16.92 -3.49
C GLN A 543 25.46 -16.95 -2.91
N ARG A 544 25.34 -17.11 -1.58
CA ARG A 544 24.03 -17.12 -0.90
C ARG A 544 23.29 -15.79 -1.02
N ALA A 545 24.01 -14.67 -0.98
CA ALA A 545 23.44 -13.35 -1.21
C ALA A 545 22.86 -13.21 -2.63
N ARG A 546 23.55 -13.73 -3.66
CA ARG A 546 23.05 -13.73 -5.05
C ARG A 546 21.75 -14.51 -5.21
N GLU A 547 21.69 -15.72 -4.63
CA GLU A 547 20.48 -16.55 -4.64
C GLU A 547 19.27 -15.79 -4.07
N LYS A 548 19.46 -15.15 -2.91
CA LYS A 548 18.41 -14.37 -2.27
C LYS A 548 17.96 -13.16 -3.08
N LEU A 549 18.89 -12.43 -3.70
CA LEU A 549 18.54 -11.32 -4.59
C LEU A 549 17.69 -11.79 -5.78
N ALA A 550 18.00 -12.97 -6.35
CA ALA A 550 17.22 -13.57 -7.42
C ALA A 550 15.81 -14.01 -6.95
N GLU A 551 15.71 -14.66 -5.78
CA GLU A 551 14.43 -15.05 -5.16
C GLU A 551 13.54 -13.83 -4.86
N MET A 552 14.13 -12.74 -4.38
CA MET A 552 13.41 -11.48 -4.12
C MET A 552 12.85 -10.87 -5.40
N SER A 553 13.62 -10.92 -6.50
CA SER A 553 13.22 -10.35 -7.80
C SER A 553 12.06 -11.12 -8.46
N THR A 554 11.87 -12.40 -8.11
CA THR A 554 10.76 -13.22 -8.64
C THR A 554 9.49 -13.15 -7.79
N SER A 555 9.58 -12.67 -6.55
CA SER A 555 8.48 -12.59 -5.58
C SER A 555 7.60 -11.35 -5.80
N GLY A 556 6.85 -11.32 -6.90
CA GLY A 556 6.02 -10.18 -7.35
C GLY A 556 4.76 -9.87 -6.52
N THR A 557 4.89 -9.69 -5.20
CA THR A 557 3.76 -9.55 -4.27
C THR A 557 3.22 -8.12 -4.12
N GLY A 558 3.85 -7.11 -4.73
CA GLY A 558 3.45 -5.70 -4.62
C GLY A 558 3.60 -5.13 -3.20
N ARG A 559 4.49 -5.72 -2.39
CA ARG A 559 5.05 -5.22 -1.13
C ARG A 559 6.58 -5.35 -1.20
N ALA A 560 7.31 -4.60 -0.39
CA ALA A 560 8.73 -4.77 -0.22
C ALA A 560 9.02 -6.21 0.27
N PRO A 561 9.91 -6.96 -0.39
CA PRO A 561 10.31 -8.29 0.03
C PRO A 561 11.23 -8.18 1.26
N VAL A 562 10.62 -7.94 2.42
CA VAL A 562 11.34 -7.75 3.69
C VAL A 562 10.69 -8.62 4.77
N ASP A 563 11.51 -9.42 5.43
CA ASP A 563 11.15 -10.19 6.60
C ASP A 563 11.52 -9.41 7.87
N TRP A 564 10.57 -9.27 8.80
CA TRP A 564 10.71 -8.47 10.01
C TRP A 564 11.14 -9.34 11.19
N ILE A 565 12.10 -8.84 11.97
CA ILE A 565 12.63 -9.52 13.16
C ILE A 565 12.34 -8.65 14.38
N GLY A 566 11.57 -9.22 15.32
CA GLY A 566 11.15 -8.57 16.56
C GLY A 566 12.12 -8.77 17.72
N ALA A 567 11.75 -8.23 18.89
CA ALA A 567 12.54 -8.32 20.12
C ALA A 567 12.82 -9.76 20.54
N GLN A 568 11.79 -10.61 20.53
CA GLN A 568 11.89 -11.99 20.98
C GLN A 568 12.94 -12.78 20.18
N GLU A 569 12.99 -12.62 18.86
CA GLU A 569 13.98 -13.31 18.02
C GLU A 569 15.40 -12.77 18.24
N THR A 570 15.57 -11.46 18.43
CA THR A 570 16.90 -10.89 18.63
C THR A 570 17.53 -11.22 19.99
N GLU A 571 16.72 -11.47 21.03
CA GLU A 571 17.18 -11.93 22.35
C GLU A 571 17.75 -13.36 22.29
N GLN A 572 17.30 -14.16 21.32
CA GLN A 572 17.68 -15.56 21.13
C GLN A 572 18.62 -15.73 19.92
N THR A 573 19.75 -15.03 19.93
CA THR A 573 20.66 -14.93 18.76
C THR A 573 21.09 -16.28 18.18
N GLN A 574 21.29 -17.31 19.01
CA GLN A 574 21.67 -18.65 18.54
C GLN A 574 20.52 -19.38 17.81
N GLU A 575 19.29 -19.21 18.28
CA GLU A 575 18.10 -19.73 17.60
C GLU A 575 17.87 -18.98 16.29
N LEU A 576 18.02 -17.65 16.30
CA LEU A 576 17.95 -16.82 15.11
C LEU A 576 18.97 -17.27 14.04
N ARG A 577 20.23 -17.50 14.42
CA ARG A 577 21.27 -18.06 13.55
C ARG A 577 20.84 -19.40 12.94
N THR A 578 20.26 -20.27 13.75
CA THR A 578 19.79 -21.60 13.31
C THR A 578 18.64 -21.47 12.29
N ARG A 579 17.67 -20.59 12.54
CA ARG A 579 16.55 -20.31 11.63
C ARG A 579 17.02 -19.71 10.30
N LEU A 580 17.97 -18.78 10.34
CA LEU A 580 18.60 -18.20 9.14
C LEU A 580 19.35 -19.27 8.34
N GLY A 581 20.09 -20.16 9.00
CA GLY A 581 20.77 -21.29 8.38
C GLY A 581 19.81 -22.27 7.69
N HIS A 582 18.61 -22.47 8.25
CA HIS A 582 17.55 -23.29 7.63
C HIS A 582 16.73 -22.55 6.55
N GLY A 583 17.06 -21.29 6.23
CA GLY A 583 16.36 -20.53 5.20
C GLY A 583 14.97 -20.03 5.61
N ALA A 584 14.68 -19.89 6.90
CA ALA A 584 13.39 -19.37 7.38
C ALA A 584 13.10 -17.93 6.94
N TYR A 585 14.13 -17.20 6.52
CA TYR A 585 14.07 -15.84 6.00
C TYR A 585 14.65 -15.86 4.58
N ALA A 586 13.80 -15.71 3.57
CA ALA A 586 14.20 -15.80 2.16
C ALA A 586 14.49 -14.42 1.55
N ARG A 587 14.16 -13.34 2.26
CA ARG A 587 14.14 -11.99 1.70
C ARG A 587 15.16 -11.07 2.37
N ALA A 588 15.09 -9.77 2.09
CA ALA A 588 15.80 -8.76 2.88
C ALA A 588 15.28 -8.79 4.32
N VAL A 589 16.08 -8.32 5.27
CA VAL A 589 15.75 -8.42 6.70
C VAL A 589 15.69 -7.03 7.34
N ALA A 590 14.65 -6.76 8.11
CA ALA A 590 14.53 -5.53 8.89
C ALA A 590 14.36 -5.83 10.38
N LEU A 591 15.08 -5.10 11.22
CA LEU A 591 14.92 -5.12 12.67
C LEU A 591 13.81 -4.14 13.09
N GLU A 592 12.86 -4.59 13.91
CA GLU A 592 11.79 -3.69 14.42
C GLU A 592 12.31 -2.69 15.47
N HIS A 593 13.46 -2.97 16.07
CA HIS A 593 14.07 -2.20 17.16
C HIS A 593 15.60 -2.36 17.15
N ARG A 594 16.31 -1.65 18.03
CA ARG A 594 17.76 -1.86 18.26
C ARG A 594 17.96 -2.87 19.41
N PRO A 595 18.48 -4.08 19.16
CA PRO A 595 18.66 -5.07 20.21
C PRO A 595 19.83 -4.73 21.14
N GLN A 596 19.80 -5.25 22.37
CA GLN A 596 20.85 -4.98 23.38
C GLN A 596 22.24 -5.44 22.92
N ARG A 597 22.32 -6.57 22.22
CA ARG A 597 23.57 -7.12 21.64
C ARG A 597 23.65 -6.82 20.15
N PHE A 598 23.60 -5.53 19.82
CA PHE A 598 23.36 -5.09 18.44
C PHE A 598 24.39 -5.60 17.44
N GLU A 599 25.67 -5.51 17.80
CA GLU A 599 26.79 -5.94 16.96
C GLU A 599 26.69 -7.43 16.61
N GLN A 600 26.55 -8.31 17.62
CA GLN A 600 26.42 -9.76 17.44
C GLN A 600 25.22 -10.14 16.58
N VAL A 601 24.08 -9.46 16.76
CA VAL A 601 22.90 -9.70 15.93
C VAL A 601 23.17 -9.26 14.50
N MET A 602 23.78 -8.08 14.30
CA MET A 602 24.04 -7.53 12.97
C MET A 602 25.02 -8.40 12.16
N GLU A 603 26.09 -8.91 12.77
CA GLU A 603 27.01 -9.87 12.13
C GLU A 603 26.27 -11.12 11.62
N VAL A 604 25.39 -11.68 12.46
CA VAL A 604 24.58 -12.84 12.07
C VAL A 604 23.66 -12.49 10.91
N LEU A 605 23.00 -11.34 10.93
CA LEU A 605 22.09 -10.94 9.85
C LEU A 605 22.82 -10.72 8.52
N LEU A 606 23.95 -10.01 8.54
CA LEU A 606 24.72 -9.67 7.34
C LEU A 606 25.36 -10.90 6.66
N ALA A 607 25.68 -11.94 7.43
CA ALA A 607 26.12 -13.22 6.87
C ALA A 607 25.02 -13.90 6.04
N TYR A 608 23.76 -13.82 6.47
CA TYR A 608 22.65 -14.55 5.85
C TYR A 608 21.72 -13.71 4.96
N ALA A 609 21.82 -12.38 4.96
CA ALA A 609 20.97 -11.49 4.18
C ALA A 609 21.79 -10.45 3.40
N PRO A 610 21.50 -10.25 2.10
CA PRO A 610 22.18 -9.22 1.29
C PRO A 610 21.76 -7.80 1.66
N ILE A 611 20.58 -7.62 2.25
CA ILE A 611 20.06 -6.31 2.61
C ILE A 611 19.53 -6.40 4.04
N VAL A 612 20.07 -5.55 4.90
CA VAL A 612 19.66 -5.43 6.31
C VAL A 612 19.27 -3.98 6.60
N LEU A 613 18.12 -3.79 7.24
CA LEU A 613 17.58 -2.49 7.62
C LEU A 613 17.37 -2.41 9.14
N TRP A 614 17.64 -1.25 9.72
CA TRP A 614 17.42 -1.04 11.16
C TRP A 614 17.10 0.43 11.50
N PRO A 615 16.45 0.68 12.65
CA PRO A 615 16.17 2.05 13.11
C PRO A 615 17.45 2.86 13.35
N GLY A 616 17.44 4.13 12.93
CA GLY A 616 18.49 5.11 13.24
C GLY A 616 18.48 5.58 14.69
N SER A 617 17.35 5.43 15.39
CA SER A 617 17.17 5.78 16.80
C SER A 617 16.04 4.95 17.43
N ASP A 618 15.98 4.87 18.76
CA ASP A 618 15.06 4.00 19.52
C ASP A 618 13.57 4.44 19.48
N GLY A 619 13.23 5.54 18.80
CA GLY A 619 11.88 6.08 18.70
C GLY A 619 11.16 5.88 17.36
N CYS A 620 11.74 5.10 16.43
CA CYS A 620 11.17 4.93 15.09
C CYS A 620 9.93 4.02 15.13
N VAL A 621 8.83 4.42 14.46
CA VAL A 621 7.59 3.61 14.36
C VAL A 621 7.67 2.69 13.13
N PRO A 622 7.81 1.35 13.29
CA PRO A 622 8.04 0.43 12.18
C PRO A 622 6.94 0.44 11.14
N ASP A 623 5.69 0.60 11.59
CA ASP A 623 4.54 0.61 10.68
C ASP A 623 4.69 1.71 9.63
N LYS A 624 4.91 2.98 9.99
CA LYS A 624 4.98 4.05 8.98
C LYS A 624 6.08 3.81 7.94
N PHE A 625 7.26 3.39 8.40
CA PHE A 625 8.37 3.02 7.54
C PHE A 625 8.05 1.85 6.59
N GLN A 626 7.27 0.84 7.00
CA GLN A 626 6.85 -0.25 6.12
C GLN A 626 6.09 0.24 4.87
N ASP A 627 5.29 1.32 4.96
CA ASP A 627 4.63 1.82 3.74
C ASP A 627 5.56 2.57 2.85
N SER A 628 6.43 3.39 3.44
CA SER A 628 7.47 4.06 2.68
C SER A 628 8.35 3.03 1.98
N LEU A 629 8.69 1.94 2.67
CA LEU A 629 9.45 0.84 2.10
C LEU A 629 8.68 0.14 0.96
N ASP A 630 7.42 -0.23 1.17
CA ASP A 630 6.55 -0.80 0.12
C ASP A 630 6.44 0.13 -1.11
N ARG A 631 6.36 1.44 -0.87
CA ARG A 631 6.24 2.48 -1.91
C ARG A 631 7.53 2.67 -2.69
N PHE A 632 8.66 2.71 -2.00
CA PHE A 632 9.95 3.13 -2.57
C PHE A 632 10.92 1.98 -2.85
N TRP A 633 10.60 0.72 -2.50
CA TRP A 633 11.50 -0.43 -2.61
C TRP A 633 12.28 -0.52 -3.93
N HIS A 634 11.57 -0.28 -5.04
CA HIS A 634 12.11 -0.37 -6.41
C HIS A 634 13.10 0.75 -6.79
N LEU A 635 13.24 1.78 -5.95
CA LEU A 635 14.18 2.91 -6.10
C LEU A 635 15.34 2.85 -5.12
N LEU A 636 15.32 1.88 -4.19
CA LEU A 636 16.37 1.71 -3.22
C LEU A 636 17.61 1.09 -3.87
N PRO A 637 18.83 1.46 -3.43
CA PRO A 637 19.11 2.27 -2.23
C PRO A 637 19.11 3.79 -2.46
N ALA A 638 19.01 4.30 -3.69
CA ALA A 638 19.14 5.73 -3.99
C ALA A 638 18.13 6.60 -3.23
N GLU A 639 16.91 6.12 -3.04
CA GLU A 639 15.87 6.86 -2.32
C GLU A 639 16.19 7.09 -0.83
N PHE A 640 17.05 6.27 -0.21
CA PHE A 640 17.55 6.56 1.14
C PHE A 640 18.41 7.83 1.15
N SER A 641 19.31 7.97 0.19
CA SER A 641 20.14 9.18 0.08
C SER A 641 19.29 10.43 -0.14
N GLU A 642 18.26 10.33 -0.98
CA GLU A 642 17.32 11.43 -1.19
C GLU A 642 16.52 11.76 0.08
N ALA A 643 16.05 10.75 0.81
CA ALA A 643 15.37 10.94 2.08
C ALA A 643 16.26 11.64 3.12
N TYR A 644 17.53 11.24 3.25
CA TYR A 644 18.48 11.90 4.15
C TYR A 644 18.70 13.36 3.76
N ARG A 645 18.93 13.65 2.47
CA ARG A 645 19.08 15.03 1.98
C ARG A 645 17.90 15.93 2.35
N ARG A 646 16.68 15.44 2.12
CA ARG A 646 15.46 16.20 2.44
C ARG A 646 15.32 16.46 3.93
N SER A 647 15.66 15.48 4.77
CA SER A 647 15.59 15.65 6.23
C SER A 647 16.55 16.71 6.78
N TRP A 648 17.60 17.06 6.03
CA TRP A 648 18.52 18.15 6.38
C TRP A 648 18.09 19.51 5.82
N GLY A 649 17.24 19.53 4.78
CA GLY A 649 16.66 20.75 4.21
C GLY A 649 15.54 21.30 5.09
N ARG A 650 15.67 22.55 5.55
CA ARG A 650 14.73 23.25 6.46
C ARG A 650 13.35 23.61 5.87
N ASP A 651 12.79 22.83 4.93
CA ASP A 651 11.46 23.15 4.39
C ASP A 651 10.35 22.45 5.19
N GLU A 652 9.82 23.16 6.20
CA GLU A 652 8.63 22.81 7.00
C GLU A 652 7.34 22.64 6.16
N ARG A 653 7.42 22.82 4.82
CA ARG A 653 6.31 22.73 3.88
C ARG A 653 6.39 21.55 2.91
N THR A 654 7.29 20.60 3.13
CA THR A 654 7.35 19.40 2.27
C THR A 654 6.15 18.49 2.55
N ASP A 655 5.39 18.18 1.49
CA ASP A 655 4.33 17.17 1.53
C ASP A 655 4.90 15.86 2.10
N LEU A 656 4.18 15.29 3.07
CA LEU A 656 4.52 14.01 3.71
C LEU A 656 4.30 12.86 2.71
N ASP A 657 5.26 12.68 1.82
CA ASP A 657 5.26 11.62 0.80
C ASP A 657 5.80 10.28 1.33
N GLY A 658 6.20 10.23 2.60
CA GLY A 658 6.70 9.05 3.29
C GLY A 658 8.23 8.95 3.32
N ARG A 659 8.98 9.77 2.57
CA ARG A 659 10.46 9.77 2.61
C ARG A 659 11.00 10.18 3.97
N GLU A 660 10.27 10.98 4.73
CA GLU A 660 10.61 11.33 6.12
C GLU A 660 10.76 10.09 7.01
N HIS A 661 10.04 9.00 6.70
CA HIS A 661 10.18 7.74 7.41
C HIS A 661 11.41 6.95 6.96
N LEU A 662 11.78 7.00 5.67
CA LEU A 662 13.02 6.37 5.19
C LEU A 662 14.26 7.01 5.84
N ALA A 663 14.25 8.34 6.04
CA ALA A 663 15.36 9.08 6.63
C ALA A 663 15.69 8.66 8.08
N GLN A 664 14.71 8.07 8.78
CA GLN A 664 14.86 7.62 10.16
C GLN A 664 15.52 6.24 10.28
N TRP A 665 15.73 5.55 9.17
CA TRP A 665 16.28 4.20 9.11
C TRP A 665 17.69 4.19 8.56
N ARG A 666 18.38 3.08 8.76
CA ARG A 666 19.69 2.78 8.20
C ARG A 666 19.64 1.47 7.45
N THR A 667 20.59 1.30 6.53
CA THR A 667 20.68 0.10 5.73
C THR A 667 22.12 -0.24 5.40
N VAL A 668 22.40 -1.54 5.36
CA VAL A 668 23.45 -2.11 4.53
C VAL A 668 22.75 -2.75 3.35
N TRP A 669 23.24 -2.42 2.15
CA TRP A 669 22.64 -2.88 0.91
C TRP A 669 23.71 -3.58 0.09
N HIS A 670 23.49 -4.82 -0.33
CA HIS A 670 24.36 -5.55 -1.26
C HIS A 670 23.54 -5.92 -2.50
N ASP A 671 23.82 -5.26 -3.63
CA ASP A 671 23.22 -5.51 -4.93
C ASP A 671 24.15 -6.39 -5.79
N ALA A 672 23.66 -6.83 -6.95
CA ALA A 672 24.44 -7.69 -7.86
C ALA A 672 25.79 -7.05 -8.22
N ASP A 673 25.80 -5.77 -8.59
CA ASP A 673 27.01 -5.04 -8.97
C ASP A 673 28.04 -4.89 -7.83
N TRP A 674 27.62 -5.02 -6.56
CA TRP A 674 28.54 -5.09 -5.42
C TRP A 674 29.10 -6.50 -5.24
N LEU A 675 28.27 -7.53 -5.40
CA LEU A 675 28.73 -8.91 -5.30
C LEU A 675 29.70 -9.25 -6.45
N ASP A 676 29.49 -8.69 -7.65
CA ASP A 676 30.43 -8.79 -8.76
C ASP A 676 31.78 -8.14 -8.42
N PHE A 677 31.75 -6.99 -7.73
CA PHE A 677 32.97 -6.34 -7.24
C PHE A 677 33.67 -7.17 -6.15
N CYS A 678 32.93 -7.79 -5.22
CA CYS A 678 33.51 -8.68 -4.21
C CYS A 678 34.22 -9.89 -4.86
N ASP A 679 33.58 -10.55 -5.81
CA ASP A 679 34.16 -11.73 -6.48
C ASP A 679 35.43 -11.35 -7.27
N TRP A 680 35.42 -10.18 -7.93
CA TRP A 680 36.61 -9.62 -8.57
C TRP A 680 37.71 -9.31 -7.55
N PHE A 681 37.36 -8.72 -6.41
CA PHE A 681 38.31 -8.36 -5.36
C PHE A 681 39.02 -9.60 -4.80
N GLU A 682 38.26 -10.67 -4.50
CA GLU A 682 38.79 -11.94 -4.01
C GLU A 682 39.78 -12.57 -5.01
N GLN A 683 39.47 -12.52 -6.31
CA GLN A 683 40.38 -12.98 -7.37
C GLN A 683 41.65 -12.11 -7.43
N PHE A 684 41.49 -10.79 -7.36
CA PHE A 684 42.60 -9.84 -7.42
C PHE A 684 43.58 -10.01 -6.25
N THR A 685 43.08 -10.23 -5.04
CA THR A 685 43.94 -10.48 -3.87
C THR A 685 44.64 -11.83 -3.91
N THR A 686 43.96 -12.87 -4.41
CA THR A 686 44.52 -14.23 -4.49
C THR A 686 45.63 -14.32 -5.55
N GLU A 687 45.44 -13.68 -6.72
CA GLU A 687 46.47 -13.64 -7.77
C GLU A 687 47.68 -12.74 -7.39
N GLY A 688 47.48 -11.76 -6.51
CA GLY A 688 48.55 -10.91 -5.99
C GLY A 688 49.48 -11.60 -5.00
N GLU A 689 48.98 -12.58 -4.22
CA GLU A 689 49.78 -13.37 -3.28
C GLU A 689 50.58 -14.49 -3.98
N ASP A 690 50.14 -15.00 -5.13
CA ASP A 690 50.86 -16.02 -5.91
C ASP A 690 52.03 -15.44 -6.75
N ILE A 691 52.22 -14.12 -6.76
CA ILE A 691 53.30 -13.41 -7.48
C ILE A 691 54.31 -12.74 -6.51
N ALA A 692 54.13 -12.87 -5.20
CA ALA A 692 55.03 -12.28 -4.18
C ALA A 692 56.18 -13.20 -3.72
#